data_AF-A0A5C1AJJ8-F1
#
_entry.id   AF-A0A5C1AJJ8-F1
#
_cell.length_a   1.000
_cell.length_b   1.000
_cell.length_c   1.000
_cell.angle_alpha   90.00
_cell.angle_beta   90.00
_cell.angle_gamma   90.00
#
_symmetry.space_group_name_H-M   'P 1'
#
loop_
_entity.id
_entity.type
_entity.pdbx_description
1 polymer ?
#
loop_
_entity_poly.entity_id
_entity_poly.type
_entity_poly.pdbx_seq_one_letter_code
_entity_poly.pdbx_strand_id
1 'polypeptide(L)'
;MPHTATAHEFLTAIRESRLLPDAVLEPYQADDDADKIRSRMLADRVLTPYQAKRLQTGRSKGFFLGGKYKLLDHLGSGGMGHVYLCEHLMLHRLVAVKVLHAVAAQAAGFTDRFFREARAVAQLDHPNIARVFDMDRVGSTPFMAMEYVDGSDLHSIVQRHGRLPIARAVHYVYQAACGLDHAHRAGLVHRDIKPANLLLERGGTLKVLDLGLARYFDDASRNHNLTAKYDDRRIIGTADFMAPEQSVDSSAVDIRADLYSLGCTLYFLLTAKLPFEEGNFTQKLLWHQLREPTSVKELRPDVPADVVAVLTRMMAKDPGVRFQTPAELMQILTPYSRPIAPPAAGEMPQTPAAAYRIGLTPPPAVRNGSPPVMSALPVPTSSVDTLASATSATHPTSGGATPPRSAYRRWLIFGTVQLLLLSLGVMAAWLIDRNSRAETTLPPVRRSAPAPSDPPEVLTGGGSTFVQKAMVQWKELYESAHHTHVEYATVGSGEGVQAVLDRKWDFCCTDAYLTPEQLEQGRLAGMNLIHVPLVHGAVVPTYNLREIRHGVRFSGPLLADIYLGRITRWNDPLLQQENPQIAMPDAAIAVVFRSDSSGTTNIWTDFLCKTSDAWRREIGDAATNTPKVWPTGVGARGNDSVAEQVNATYGAIGYVELTHTLGQPKLSIGHVRNRAGVHVQPTLNSVRAAAAAELQRQFPKDFRFNLTDGPAAGTYPIAGTTWAVFDAAHPDAEKRKSLLDFLDWVTHAGQAPATLIYYAPLPEELALLIEATLQRLRIAP
;
A
#
# COMPACT_ATOMS: atom_id res chain seq x y z
N MET A 1 -30.73 -12.56 -28.18
CA MET A 1 -29.64 -13.26 -28.90
C MET A 1 -28.73 -12.21 -29.52
N PRO A 2 -27.39 -12.34 -29.50
CA PRO A 2 -26.55 -11.38 -30.20
C PRO A 2 -26.85 -11.45 -31.70
N HIS A 3 -27.05 -10.29 -32.33
CA HIS A 3 -27.30 -10.18 -33.77
C HIS A 3 -26.09 -10.75 -34.53
N THR A 4 -26.25 -11.87 -35.24
CA THR A 4 -25.24 -12.36 -36.19
C THR A 4 -25.24 -11.43 -37.38
N ALA A 5 -24.13 -10.68 -37.56
CA ALA A 5 -23.94 -9.83 -38.71
C ALA A 5 -23.97 -10.67 -40.00
N THR A 6 -24.67 -10.18 -41.03
CA THR A 6 -24.63 -10.77 -42.38
C THR A 6 -23.22 -10.65 -42.98
N ALA A 7 -22.89 -11.47 -44.00
CA ALA A 7 -21.59 -11.38 -44.69
C ALA A 7 -21.31 -9.97 -45.22
N HIS A 8 -22.35 -9.31 -45.74
CA HIS A 8 -22.27 -7.93 -46.20
C HIS A 8 -21.96 -6.94 -45.07
N GLU A 9 -22.62 -7.05 -43.92
CA GLU A 9 -22.36 -6.20 -42.75
C GLU A 9 -20.95 -6.43 -42.19
N PHE A 10 -20.47 -7.67 -42.16
CA PHE A 10 -19.12 -7.99 -41.67
C PHE A 10 -18.03 -7.41 -42.59
N LEU A 11 -18.15 -7.59 -43.91
CA LEU A 11 -17.22 -7.01 -44.88
C LEU A 11 -17.28 -5.48 -44.89
N THR A 12 -18.48 -4.89 -44.72
CA THR A 12 -18.64 -3.44 -44.60
C THR A 12 -17.95 -2.91 -43.34
N ALA A 13 -18.12 -3.58 -42.20
CA ALA A 13 -17.41 -3.23 -40.96
C ALA A 13 -15.88 -3.29 -41.12
N ILE A 14 -15.35 -4.26 -41.88
CA ILE A 14 -13.92 -4.34 -42.19
C ILE A 14 -13.48 -3.15 -43.04
N ARG A 15 -14.22 -2.79 -44.10
CA ARG A 15 -13.90 -1.61 -44.94
C ARG A 15 -13.93 -0.32 -44.13
N GLU A 16 -14.98 -0.12 -43.34
CA GLU A 16 -15.09 1.03 -42.44
C GLU A 16 -13.95 1.10 -41.44
N SER A 17 -13.46 -0.05 -40.98
CA SER A 17 -12.35 -0.11 -40.04
C SER A 17 -11.02 0.31 -40.63
N ARG A 18 -10.83 0.19 -41.95
CA ARG A 18 -9.54 0.41 -42.65
C ARG A 18 -8.40 -0.49 -42.18
N LEU A 19 -8.70 -1.63 -41.56
CA LEU A 19 -7.70 -2.61 -41.14
C LEU A 19 -6.95 -3.22 -42.33
N LEU A 20 -7.64 -3.42 -43.44
CA LEU A 20 -7.14 -4.07 -44.65
C LEU A 20 -7.53 -3.24 -45.89
N PRO A 21 -6.68 -3.19 -46.93
CA PRO A 21 -7.02 -2.57 -48.20
C PRO A 21 -8.01 -3.43 -48.97
N ASP A 22 -8.80 -2.83 -49.87
CA ASP A 22 -9.84 -3.55 -50.63
C ASP A 22 -9.29 -4.73 -51.44
N ALA A 23 -8.08 -4.61 -51.98
CA ALA A 23 -7.40 -5.69 -52.70
C ALA A 23 -7.20 -6.97 -51.87
N VAL A 24 -7.06 -6.85 -50.54
CA VAL A 24 -6.96 -8.00 -49.64
C VAL A 24 -8.34 -8.59 -49.34
N LEU A 25 -9.41 -7.82 -49.52
CA LEU A 25 -10.79 -8.26 -49.26
C LEU A 25 -11.42 -8.99 -50.45
N GLU A 26 -11.00 -8.68 -51.69
CA GLU A 26 -11.52 -9.28 -52.92
C GLU A 26 -11.71 -10.82 -52.86
N PRO A 27 -10.75 -11.63 -52.38
CA PRO A 27 -10.89 -13.09 -52.38
C PRO A 27 -11.97 -13.64 -51.44
N TYR A 28 -12.52 -12.80 -50.55
CA TYR A 28 -13.51 -13.17 -49.54
C TYR A 28 -14.92 -12.68 -49.87
N GLN A 29 -15.09 -11.86 -50.92
CA GLN A 29 -16.38 -11.28 -51.30
C GLN A 29 -17.35 -12.29 -51.95
N ALA A 30 -16.84 -13.44 -52.38
CA ALA A 30 -17.61 -14.47 -53.06
C ALA A 30 -18.36 -15.43 -52.11
N ASP A 31 -18.16 -15.32 -50.80
CA ASP A 31 -18.81 -16.17 -49.80
C ASP A 31 -19.95 -15.38 -49.12
N ASP A 32 -21.13 -15.97 -49.02
CA ASP A 32 -22.32 -15.32 -48.43
C ASP A 32 -22.45 -15.56 -46.91
N ASP A 33 -21.53 -16.34 -46.33
CA ASP A 33 -21.51 -16.72 -44.92
C ASP A 33 -20.41 -15.97 -44.15
N ALA A 34 -20.83 -15.09 -43.23
CA ALA A 34 -19.92 -14.28 -42.41
C ALA A 34 -18.97 -15.14 -41.55
N ASP A 35 -19.40 -16.30 -41.07
CA ASP A 35 -18.59 -17.16 -40.22
C ASP A 35 -17.53 -17.91 -41.05
N LYS A 36 -17.83 -18.27 -42.30
CA LYS A 36 -16.84 -18.83 -43.23
C LYS A 36 -15.80 -17.79 -43.63
N ILE A 37 -16.23 -16.57 -43.98
CA ILE A 37 -15.32 -15.45 -44.28
C ILE A 37 -14.37 -15.24 -43.10
N ARG A 38 -14.91 -15.09 -41.87
CA ARG A 38 -14.11 -14.90 -40.67
C ARG A 38 -13.11 -16.04 -40.48
N SER A 39 -13.56 -17.30 -40.56
CA SER A 39 -12.72 -18.46 -40.30
C SER A 39 -11.57 -18.54 -41.31
N ARG A 40 -11.84 -18.24 -42.57
CA ARG A 40 -10.82 -18.17 -43.63
C ARG A 40 -9.85 -17.00 -43.41
N MET A 41 -10.33 -15.81 -43.06
CA MET A 41 -9.47 -14.66 -42.76
C MET A 41 -8.56 -14.88 -41.53
N LEU A 42 -9.03 -15.63 -40.54
CA LEU A 42 -8.22 -16.07 -39.39
C LEU A 42 -7.18 -17.10 -39.81
N ALA A 43 -7.54 -18.08 -40.66
CA ALA A 43 -6.63 -19.08 -41.18
C ALA A 43 -5.52 -18.46 -42.05
N ASP A 44 -5.88 -17.49 -42.89
CA ASP A 44 -4.97 -16.74 -43.76
C ASP A 44 -4.16 -15.67 -42.98
N ARG A 45 -4.45 -15.51 -41.69
CA ARG A 45 -3.84 -14.58 -40.73
C ARG A 45 -3.88 -13.11 -41.17
N VAL A 46 -4.86 -12.75 -41.98
CA VAL A 46 -5.10 -11.35 -42.38
C VAL A 46 -5.86 -10.57 -41.30
N LEU A 47 -6.63 -11.27 -40.47
CA LEU A 47 -7.22 -10.73 -39.24
C LEU A 47 -6.73 -11.53 -38.04
N THR A 48 -6.62 -10.86 -36.89
CA THR A 48 -6.40 -11.53 -35.60
C THR A 48 -7.73 -11.95 -34.96
N PRO A 49 -7.73 -12.94 -34.04
CA PRO A 49 -8.93 -13.29 -33.27
C PRO A 49 -9.56 -12.10 -32.55
N TYR A 50 -8.73 -11.20 -32.01
CA TYR A 50 -9.17 -9.97 -31.36
C TYR A 50 -9.90 -9.03 -32.33
N GLN A 51 -9.34 -8.81 -33.52
CA GLN A 51 -9.95 -7.96 -34.55
C GLN A 51 -11.25 -8.56 -35.06
N ALA A 52 -11.24 -9.84 -35.43
CA ALA A 52 -12.43 -10.56 -35.89
C ALA A 52 -13.57 -10.47 -34.87
N LYS A 53 -13.30 -10.74 -33.58
CA LYS A 53 -14.30 -10.65 -32.51
C LYS A 53 -14.90 -9.25 -32.37
N ARG A 54 -14.10 -8.19 -32.46
CA ARG A 54 -14.61 -6.81 -32.38
C ARG A 54 -15.45 -6.44 -33.59
N LEU A 55 -15.01 -6.80 -34.79
CA LEU A 55 -15.74 -6.55 -36.03
C LEU A 55 -17.10 -7.27 -36.04
N GLN A 56 -17.17 -8.49 -35.50
CA GLN A 56 -18.44 -9.22 -35.35
C GLN A 56 -19.46 -8.52 -34.46
N THR A 57 -19.01 -7.72 -33.50
CA THR A 57 -19.90 -6.90 -32.65
C THR A 57 -20.31 -5.57 -33.30
N GLY A 58 -20.07 -5.40 -34.61
CA GLY A 58 -20.36 -4.16 -35.35
C GLY A 58 -19.41 -3.01 -35.04
N ARG A 59 -18.30 -3.25 -34.33
CA ARG A 59 -17.34 -2.20 -33.97
C ARG A 59 -16.32 -2.04 -35.09
N SER A 60 -16.54 -1.10 -36.00
CA SER A 60 -15.59 -0.71 -37.05
C SER A 60 -14.52 0.29 -36.57
N LYS A 61 -14.69 0.93 -35.40
CA LYS A 61 -13.74 1.94 -34.87
C LYS A 61 -12.87 1.44 -33.71
N GLY A 62 -11.75 2.13 -33.48
CA GLY A 62 -10.87 1.92 -32.32
C GLY A 62 -9.84 0.79 -32.50
N PHE A 63 -9.40 0.57 -33.75
CA PHE A 63 -8.29 -0.32 -34.11
C PHE A 63 -6.96 0.40 -34.29
N PHE A 64 -6.96 1.73 -34.22
CA PHE A 64 -5.78 2.56 -34.42
C PHE A 64 -5.59 3.49 -33.23
N LEU A 65 -4.34 3.70 -32.84
CA LEU A 65 -3.94 4.62 -31.78
C LEU A 65 -2.90 5.61 -32.31
N GLY A 66 -3.15 6.91 -32.13
CA GLY A 66 -2.26 8.00 -32.51
C GLY A 66 -1.96 8.08 -34.02
N GLY A 67 -2.71 7.37 -34.86
CA GLY A 67 -2.43 7.22 -36.29
C GLY A 67 -1.15 6.41 -36.61
N LYS A 68 -0.37 6.00 -35.61
CA LYS A 68 0.91 5.29 -35.78
C LYS A 68 0.79 3.79 -35.52
N TYR A 69 -0.12 3.39 -34.63
CA TYR A 69 -0.21 2.04 -34.11
C TYR A 69 -1.53 1.37 -34.50
N LYS A 70 -1.47 0.19 -35.10
CA LYS A 70 -2.63 -0.67 -35.37
C LYS A 70 -2.71 -1.76 -34.32
N LEU A 71 -3.83 -1.84 -33.61
CA LEU A 71 -4.10 -2.85 -32.60
C LEU A 71 -4.27 -4.22 -33.26
N LEU A 72 -3.42 -5.16 -32.85
CA LEU A 72 -3.46 -6.55 -33.26
C LEU A 72 -4.13 -7.42 -32.20
N ASP A 73 -3.81 -7.21 -30.93
CA ASP A 73 -4.34 -8.02 -29.84
C ASP A 73 -4.43 -7.24 -28.52
N HIS A 74 -5.16 -7.78 -27.55
CA HIS A 74 -5.21 -7.27 -26.19
C HIS A 74 -4.42 -8.20 -25.26
N LEU A 75 -3.27 -7.72 -24.80
CA LEU A 75 -2.33 -8.51 -23.98
C LEU A 75 -2.74 -8.55 -22.50
N GLY A 76 -3.33 -7.47 -21.99
CA GLY A 76 -3.71 -7.42 -20.58
C GLY A 76 -4.40 -6.12 -20.18
N SER A 77 -5.10 -6.17 -19.04
CA SER A 77 -5.71 -5.01 -18.39
C SER A 77 -5.27 -5.00 -16.93
N GLY A 78 -4.79 -3.87 -16.44
CA GLY A 78 -4.36 -3.69 -15.04
C GLY A 78 -4.92 -2.41 -14.43
N GLY A 79 -4.58 -2.13 -13.17
CA GLY A 79 -5.07 -0.94 -12.45
C GLY A 79 -4.68 0.41 -13.09
N MET A 80 -3.68 0.41 -13.97
CA MET A 80 -3.16 1.63 -14.61
C MET A 80 -3.61 1.81 -16.07
N GLY A 81 -4.24 0.80 -16.69
CA GLY A 81 -4.64 0.89 -18.09
C GLY A 81 -4.72 -0.45 -18.82
N HIS A 82 -4.75 -0.37 -20.15
CA HIS A 82 -4.81 -1.52 -21.05
C HIS A 82 -3.52 -1.65 -21.84
N VAL A 83 -3.04 -2.87 -22.04
CA VAL A 83 -1.86 -3.18 -22.87
C VAL A 83 -2.32 -3.91 -24.12
N TYR A 84 -1.97 -3.37 -25.27
CA TYR A 84 -2.29 -3.93 -26.57
C TYR A 84 -1.03 -4.37 -27.30
N LEU A 85 -1.10 -5.48 -28.02
CA LEU A 85 -0.13 -5.78 -29.06
C LEU A 85 -0.50 -4.96 -30.28
N CYS A 86 0.45 -4.21 -30.81
CA CYS A 86 0.25 -3.35 -31.96
C CYS A 86 1.32 -3.58 -33.03
N GLU A 87 0.95 -3.26 -34.26
CA GLU A 87 1.91 -3.00 -35.33
C GLU A 87 2.18 -1.49 -35.40
N HIS A 88 3.44 -1.08 -35.43
CA HIS A 88 3.83 0.27 -35.80
C HIS A 88 3.78 0.42 -37.33
N LEU A 89 2.83 1.20 -37.85
CA LEU A 89 2.46 1.24 -39.28
C LEU A 89 3.58 1.70 -40.23
N MET A 90 4.47 2.58 -39.78
CA MET A 90 5.59 3.05 -40.63
C MET A 90 6.81 2.14 -40.60
N LEU A 91 7.03 1.44 -39.49
CA LEU A 91 8.24 0.65 -39.24
C LEU A 91 7.99 -0.85 -39.44
N HIS A 92 6.73 -1.25 -39.63
CA HIS A 92 6.26 -2.62 -39.72
C HIS A 92 6.91 -3.51 -38.67
N ARG A 93 6.74 -3.12 -37.40
CA ARG A 93 7.25 -3.87 -36.25
C ARG A 93 6.18 -4.06 -35.19
N LEU A 94 6.28 -5.18 -34.47
CA LEU A 94 5.46 -5.43 -33.29
C LEU A 94 5.95 -4.59 -32.12
N VAL A 95 5.00 -4.01 -31.39
CA VAL A 95 5.22 -3.21 -30.19
C VAL A 95 4.08 -3.49 -29.20
N ALA A 96 4.38 -3.43 -27.91
CA ALA A 96 3.35 -3.40 -26.88
C ALA A 96 3.00 -1.93 -26.62
N VAL A 97 1.71 -1.58 -26.56
CA VAL A 97 1.26 -0.22 -26.30
C VAL A 97 0.37 -0.21 -25.07
N LYS A 98 0.86 0.44 -24.01
CA LYS A 98 0.13 0.63 -22.75
C LYS A 98 -0.60 1.96 -22.80
N VAL A 99 -1.92 1.89 -22.81
CA VAL A 99 -2.84 3.05 -22.81
C VAL A 99 -3.31 3.29 -21.38
N LEU A 100 -2.96 4.43 -20.81
CA LEU A 100 -3.25 4.76 -19.42
C LEU A 100 -4.67 5.30 -19.24
N HIS A 101 -5.31 5.05 -18.10
CA HIS A 101 -6.66 5.56 -17.84
C HIS A 101 -6.70 7.10 -17.74
N ALA A 102 -7.73 7.70 -18.35
CA ALA A 102 -7.88 9.15 -18.49
C ALA A 102 -8.00 9.93 -17.16
N VAL A 103 -8.39 9.27 -16.07
CA VAL A 103 -8.56 9.90 -14.73
C VAL A 103 -7.24 10.42 -14.17
N ALA A 104 -6.11 9.78 -14.49
CA ALA A 104 -4.79 10.25 -14.08
C ALA A 104 -4.35 11.53 -14.82
N ALA A 105 -4.85 11.75 -16.03
CA ALA A 105 -4.40 12.81 -16.92
C ALA A 105 -4.97 14.21 -16.62
N GLN A 106 -5.94 14.32 -15.69
CA GLN A 106 -6.63 15.59 -15.38
C GLN A 106 -6.02 16.37 -14.21
N ALA A 107 -5.02 15.83 -13.51
CA ALA A 107 -4.31 16.56 -12.45
C ALA A 107 -3.32 17.59 -13.03
N ALA A 108 -3.36 18.83 -12.53
CA ALA A 108 -2.46 19.89 -12.96
C ALA A 108 -0.98 19.47 -12.74
N GLY A 109 -0.15 19.60 -13.79
CA GLY A 109 1.27 19.20 -13.75
C GLY A 109 1.55 17.69 -13.76
N PHE A 110 0.53 16.83 -13.92
CA PHE A 110 0.72 15.39 -14.13
C PHE A 110 1.42 15.12 -15.46
N THR A 111 0.97 15.77 -16.54
CA THR A 111 1.51 15.54 -17.89
C THR A 111 2.98 15.94 -18.02
N ASP A 112 3.40 17.05 -17.43
CA ASP A 112 4.81 17.49 -17.51
C ASP A 112 5.74 16.62 -16.66
N ARG A 113 5.30 16.18 -15.47
CA ARG A 113 6.02 15.18 -14.67
C ARG A 113 6.05 13.83 -15.39
N PHE A 114 4.94 13.43 -16.02
CA PHE A 114 4.83 12.26 -16.88
C PHE A 114 5.87 12.26 -17.99
N PHE A 115 5.93 13.29 -18.81
CA PHE A 115 6.94 13.34 -19.86
C PHE A 115 8.37 13.57 -19.34
N ARG A 116 8.58 14.03 -18.10
CA ARG A 116 9.92 14.20 -17.51
C ARG A 116 10.51 12.89 -17.00
N GLU A 117 9.80 12.14 -16.16
CA GLU A 117 10.37 10.89 -15.61
C GLU A 117 10.37 9.78 -16.66
N ALA A 118 9.43 9.80 -17.61
CA ALA A 118 9.37 8.80 -18.65
C ALA A 118 10.51 8.99 -19.67
N ARG A 119 11.07 10.20 -19.80
CA ARG A 119 12.34 10.42 -20.51
C ARG A 119 13.51 9.71 -19.85
N ALA A 120 13.54 9.62 -18.51
CA ALA A 120 14.58 8.88 -17.81
C ALA A 120 14.47 7.37 -18.08
N VAL A 121 13.24 6.83 -18.10
CA VAL A 121 12.98 5.42 -18.46
C VAL A 121 13.35 5.14 -19.92
N ALA A 122 13.05 6.06 -20.85
CA ALA A 122 13.38 5.91 -22.27
C ALA A 122 14.89 5.92 -22.57
N GLN A 123 15.73 6.39 -21.64
CA GLN A 123 17.19 6.34 -21.77
C GLN A 123 17.79 4.99 -21.35
N LEU A 124 17.00 4.11 -20.72
CA LEU A 124 17.47 2.79 -20.32
C LEU A 124 17.58 1.87 -21.54
N ASP A 125 18.78 1.37 -21.78
CA ASP A 125 19.03 0.32 -22.78
C ASP A 125 19.81 -0.82 -22.13
N HIS A 126 19.10 -1.91 -21.85
CA HIS A 126 19.67 -3.08 -21.22
C HIS A 126 18.92 -4.35 -21.68
N PRO A 127 19.62 -5.49 -21.91
CA PRO A 127 18.97 -6.74 -22.33
C PRO A 127 17.86 -7.20 -21.38
N ASN A 128 18.02 -6.95 -20.07
CA ASN A 128 17.04 -7.33 -19.04
C ASN A 128 16.00 -6.24 -18.71
N ILE A 129 15.88 -5.19 -19.52
CA ILE A 129 14.85 -4.15 -19.39
C ILE A 129 14.08 -4.06 -20.70
N ALA A 130 12.75 -4.02 -20.64
CA ALA A 130 11.95 -3.74 -21.85
C ALA A 130 12.12 -2.29 -22.26
N ARG A 131 12.55 -2.07 -23.51
CA ARG A 131 12.79 -0.72 -24.03
C ARG A 131 11.49 0.05 -24.24
N VAL A 132 11.51 1.35 -23.94
CA VAL A 132 10.43 2.28 -24.30
C VAL A 132 10.79 2.97 -25.60
N PHE A 133 9.93 2.87 -26.63
CA PHE A 133 10.20 3.43 -27.96
C PHE A 133 9.58 4.80 -28.18
N ASP A 134 8.36 5.00 -27.69
CA ASP A 134 7.58 6.21 -27.95
C ASP A 134 6.62 6.45 -26.80
N MET A 135 6.29 7.72 -26.57
CA MET A 135 5.30 8.14 -25.58
C MET A 135 4.59 9.36 -26.13
N ASP A 136 3.28 9.24 -26.19
CA ASP A 136 2.45 10.24 -26.87
C ASP A 136 1.05 10.20 -26.25
N ARG A 137 0.11 10.95 -26.82
CA ARG A 137 -1.28 10.99 -26.36
C ARG A 137 -2.26 11.01 -27.52
N VAL A 138 -3.42 10.41 -27.29
CA VAL A 138 -4.59 10.56 -28.17
C VAL A 138 -5.65 11.34 -27.42
N GLY A 139 -5.87 12.59 -27.84
CA GLY A 139 -6.68 13.53 -27.05
C GLY A 139 -6.03 13.76 -25.68
N SER A 140 -6.75 13.44 -24.61
CA SER A 140 -6.27 13.52 -23.22
C SER A 140 -5.66 12.22 -22.69
N THR A 141 -5.66 11.14 -23.47
CA THR A 141 -5.26 9.81 -23.00
C THR A 141 -3.79 9.54 -23.35
N PRO A 142 -2.88 9.50 -22.37
CA PRO A 142 -1.49 9.18 -22.62
C PRO A 142 -1.31 7.68 -22.90
N PHE A 143 -0.35 7.37 -23.76
CA PHE A 143 0.08 6.00 -24.02
C PHE A 143 1.60 5.90 -24.14
N MET A 144 2.11 4.71 -23.89
CA MET A 144 3.52 4.36 -23.98
C MET A 144 3.68 3.14 -24.89
N ALA A 145 4.46 3.29 -25.96
CA ALA A 145 4.86 2.19 -26.83
C ALA A 145 6.21 1.63 -26.36
N MET A 146 6.25 0.33 -26.16
CA MET A 146 7.40 -0.39 -25.60
C MET A 146 7.70 -1.65 -26.42
N GLU A 147 8.85 -2.24 -26.15
CA GLU A 147 9.26 -3.53 -26.67
C GLU A 147 8.17 -4.58 -26.43
N TYR A 148 7.74 -5.22 -27.51
CA TYR A 148 6.94 -6.43 -27.39
C TYR A 148 7.88 -7.61 -27.13
N VAL A 149 7.75 -8.22 -25.96
CA VAL A 149 8.51 -9.42 -25.59
C VAL A 149 7.63 -10.64 -25.86
N ASP A 150 8.06 -11.48 -26.81
CA ASP A 150 7.37 -12.74 -27.15
C ASP A 150 7.68 -13.80 -26.08
N GLY A 151 6.88 -13.78 -25.02
CA GLY A 151 7.19 -14.50 -23.80
C GLY A 151 6.01 -14.65 -22.83
N SER A 152 6.29 -15.24 -21.68
CA SER A 152 5.32 -15.35 -20.57
C SER A 152 5.90 -14.75 -19.30
N ASP A 153 5.07 -14.10 -18.50
CA ASP A 153 5.47 -13.61 -17.19
C ASP A 153 5.70 -14.77 -16.22
N LEU A 154 6.60 -14.56 -15.25
CA LEU A 154 6.95 -15.60 -14.30
C LEU A 154 5.77 -16.02 -13.40
N HIS A 155 4.78 -15.15 -13.16
CA HIS A 155 3.57 -15.52 -12.43
C HIS A 155 2.77 -16.59 -13.18
N SER A 156 2.48 -16.35 -14.46
CA SER A 156 1.75 -17.25 -15.34
C SER A 156 2.47 -18.58 -15.57
N ILE A 157 3.81 -18.59 -15.54
CA ILE A 157 4.58 -19.83 -15.64
C ILE A 157 4.38 -20.67 -14.37
N VAL A 158 4.57 -20.08 -13.18
CA VAL A 158 4.43 -20.81 -11.91
C VAL A 158 2.99 -21.28 -11.69
N GLN A 159 1.99 -20.47 -12.05
CA GLN A 159 0.58 -20.86 -11.94
C GLN A 159 0.22 -22.07 -12.81
N ARG A 160 0.83 -22.21 -13.99
CA ARG A 160 0.54 -23.33 -14.91
C ARG A 160 1.38 -24.57 -14.64
N HIS A 161 2.64 -24.40 -14.26
CA HIS A 161 3.64 -25.48 -14.21
C HIS A 161 4.17 -25.76 -12.79
N GLY A 162 3.75 -24.99 -11.80
CA GLY A 162 4.21 -25.09 -10.43
C GLY A 162 5.56 -24.42 -10.19
N ARG A 163 6.20 -24.77 -9.07
CA ARG A 163 7.49 -24.19 -8.66
C ARG A 163 8.61 -24.49 -9.67
N LEU A 164 9.50 -23.52 -9.90
CA LEU A 164 10.59 -23.67 -10.86
C LEU A 164 11.77 -24.48 -10.28
N PRO A 165 12.60 -25.13 -11.12
CA PRO A 165 13.89 -25.67 -10.68
C PRO A 165 14.75 -24.57 -10.02
N ILE A 166 15.46 -24.89 -8.94
CA ILE A 166 16.19 -23.90 -8.12
C ILE A 166 17.17 -23.09 -8.97
N ALA A 167 18.04 -23.76 -9.73
CA ALA A 167 19.02 -23.09 -10.58
C ALA A 167 18.37 -22.13 -11.59
N ARG A 168 17.19 -22.49 -12.11
CA ARG A 168 16.43 -21.68 -13.05
C ARG A 168 15.77 -20.47 -12.38
N ALA A 169 15.16 -20.65 -11.21
CA ALA A 169 14.58 -19.55 -10.42
C ALA A 169 15.65 -18.51 -10.06
N VAL A 170 16.81 -18.97 -9.57
CA VAL A 170 17.92 -18.09 -9.18
C VAL A 170 18.55 -17.42 -10.40
N HIS A 171 18.69 -18.12 -11.53
CA HIS A 171 19.16 -17.53 -12.78
C HIS A 171 18.27 -16.37 -13.27
N TYR A 172 16.95 -16.52 -13.17
CA TYR A 172 16.00 -15.46 -13.52
C TYR A 172 16.06 -14.26 -12.57
N VAL A 173 16.23 -14.51 -11.28
CA VAL A 173 16.43 -13.45 -10.28
C VAL A 173 17.75 -12.72 -10.49
N TYR A 174 18.81 -13.43 -10.88
CA TYR A 174 20.07 -12.82 -11.30
C TYR A 174 19.88 -11.89 -12.50
N GLN A 175 19.19 -12.33 -13.55
CA GLN A 175 18.88 -11.50 -14.72
C GLN A 175 18.05 -10.25 -14.36
N ALA A 176 17.05 -10.40 -13.48
CA ALA A 176 16.27 -9.27 -12.98
C ALA A 176 17.14 -8.27 -12.19
N ALA A 177 18.06 -8.78 -11.37
CA ALA A 177 19.02 -7.96 -10.63
C ALA A 177 19.94 -7.16 -11.58
N CYS A 178 20.39 -7.75 -12.70
CA CYS A 178 21.14 -7.02 -13.74
C CYS A 178 20.34 -5.84 -14.30
N GLY A 179 19.05 -6.03 -14.57
CA GLY A 179 18.16 -4.95 -15.03
C GLY A 179 17.99 -3.86 -13.96
N LEU A 180 17.73 -4.26 -12.71
CA LEU A 180 17.58 -3.32 -11.59
C LEU A 180 18.87 -2.54 -11.31
N ASP A 181 20.03 -3.15 -11.45
CA ASP A 181 21.34 -2.50 -11.31
C ASP A 181 21.52 -1.39 -12.35
N HIS A 182 21.17 -1.66 -13.61
CA HIS A 182 21.22 -0.66 -14.67
C HIS A 182 20.26 0.51 -14.40
N ALA A 183 19.02 0.22 -14.00
CA ALA A 183 18.06 1.26 -13.62
C ALA A 183 18.53 2.08 -12.41
N HIS A 184 19.08 1.42 -11.39
CA HIS A 184 19.59 2.07 -10.18
C HIS A 184 20.74 3.03 -10.47
N ARG A 185 21.68 2.67 -11.35
CA ARG A 185 22.76 3.58 -11.79
C ARG A 185 22.25 4.81 -12.54
N ALA A 186 21.07 4.70 -13.17
CA ALA A 186 20.37 5.82 -13.78
C ALA A 186 19.51 6.62 -12.78
N GLY A 187 19.59 6.31 -11.48
CA GLY A 187 18.83 6.98 -10.42
C GLY A 187 17.36 6.58 -10.33
N LEU A 188 16.99 5.43 -10.89
CA LEU A 188 15.62 4.94 -10.93
C LEU A 188 15.40 3.78 -9.94
N VAL A 189 14.22 3.76 -9.34
CA VAL A 189 13.71 2.70 -8.47
C VAL A 189 12.39 2.21 -9.08
N HIS A 190 12.18 0.91 -9.16
CA HIS A 190 11.02 0.32 -9.81
C HIS A 190 9.74 0.43 -8.97
N ARG A 191 9.80 0.05 -7.69
CA ARG A 191 8.73 0.08 -6.67
C ARG A 191 7.54 -0.88 -6.86
N ASP A 192 7.55 -1.73 -7.87
CA ASP A 192 6.48 -2.73 -8.11
C ASP A 192 7.09 -4.00 -8.72
N ILE A 193 8.21 -4.47 -8.16
CA ILE A 193 8.81 -5.73 -8.60
C ILE A 193 7.91 -6.89 -8.13
N LYS A 194 7.52 -7.73 -9.09
CA LYS A 194 6.69 -8.92 -8.84
C LYS A 194 6.80 -9.88 -10.03
N PRO A 195 6.42 -11.16 -9.88
CA PRO A 195 6.55 -12.14 -10.96
C PRO A 195 5.78 -11.76 -12.24
N ALA A 196 4.69 -11.00 -12.13
CA ALA A 196 3.90 -10.54 -13.28
C ALA A 196 4.59 -9.41 -14.10
N ASN A 197 5.56 -8.71 -13.51
CA ASN A 197 6.34 -7.65 -14.19
C ASN A 197 7.70 -8.16 -14.70
N LEU A 198 7.98 -9.46 -14.56
CA LEU A 198 9.18 -10.12 -15.06
C LEU A 198 8.80 -11.06 -16.21
N LEU A 199 9.04 -10.64 -17.45
CA LEU A 199 8.68 -11.40 -18.64
C LEU A 199 9.84 -12.25 -19.13
N LEU A 200 9.59 -13.53 -19.37
CA LEU A 200 10.57 -14.45 -19.94
C LEU A 200 10.31 -14.65 -21.43
N GLU A 201 11.26 -14.25 -22.27
CA GLU A 201 11.24 -14.48 -23.70
C GLU A 201 11.54 -15.94 -24.05
N ARG A 202 11.10 -16.40 -25.24
CA ARG A 202 11.41 -17.73 -25.81
C ARG A 202 12.90 -18.08 -25.82
N GLY A 203 13.78 -17.08 -25.94
CA GLY A 203 15.24 -17.26 -25.92
C GLY A 203 15.84 -17.52 -24.53
N GLY A 204 15.05 -17.38 -23.45
CA GLY A 204 15.53 -17.52 -22.07
C GLY A 204 15.99 -16.20 -21.42
N THR A 205 15.92 -15.08 -22.14
CA THR A 205 16.19 -13.75 -21.61
C THR A 205 14.99 -13.25 -20.81
N LEU A 206 15.24 -12.77 -19.59
CA LEU A 206 14.23 -12.16 -18.73
C LEU A 206 14.25 -10.64 -18.87
N LYS A 207 13.08 -10.03 -19.02
CA LYS A 207 12.85 -8.60 -19.21
C LYS A 207 12.03 -8.04 -18.05
N VAL A 208 12.54 -7.02 -17.38
CA VAL A 208 11.81 -6.23 -16.40
C VAL A 208 10.90 -5.23 -17.14
N LEU A 209 9.61 -5.23 -16.82
CA LEU A 209 8.59 -4.35 -17.39
C LEU A 209 8.21 -3.21 -16.43
N ASP A 210 7.54 -2.17 -16.92
CA ASP A 210 6.88 -1.14 -16.09
C ASP A 210 7.78 -0.35 -15.09
N LEU A 211 9.08 -0.22 -15.40
CA LEU A 211 10.03 0.57 -14.62
C LEU A 211 9.58 2.02 -14.40
N GLY A 212 9.66 2.49 -13.14
CA GLY A 212 9.48 3.89 -12.77
C GLY A 212 8.04 4.42 -12.88
N LEU A 213 7.08 3.61 -13.34
CA LEU A 213 5.69 4.05 -13.50
C LEU A 213 4.95 4.22 -12.17
N ALA A 214 5.43 3.62 -11.08
CA ALA A 214 4.80 3.69 -9.76
C ALA A 214 4.98 5.04 -9.05
N ARG A 215 6.08 5.77 -9.28
CA ARG A 215 6.30 7.14 -8.75
C ARG A 215 5.19 8.11 -9.16
N TYR A 216 4.63 7.94 -10.36
CA TYR A 216 3.56 8.79 -10.87
C TYR A 216 2.29 8.82 -10.03
N PHE A 217 2.04 7.75 -9.29
CA PHE A 217 0.75 7.51 -8.65
C PHE A 217 0.83 7.59 -7.12
N ASP A 218 2.03 7.58 -6.53
CA ASP A 218 2.24 7.82 -5.10
C ASP A 218 1.95 9.28 -4.71
N ASP A 219 2.28 10.26 -5.57
CA ASP A 219 2.09 11.70 -5.27
C ASP A 219 0.66 12.21 -5.52
N ALA A 220 -0.13 11.54 -6.37
CA ALA A 220 -1.42 12.07 -6.84
C ALA A 220 -2.58 11.06 -6.82
N SER A 221 -2.36 9.78 -6.52
CA SER A 221 -3.35 8.73 -6.85
C SER A 221 -3.56 7.64 -5.80
N ARG A 222 -3.08 7.79 -4.56
CA ARG A 222 -3.51 6.90 -3.47
C ARG A 222 -5.01 7.02 -3.16
N ASN A 223 -5.69 8.09 -3.58
CA ASN A 223 -7.11 8.30 -3.31
C ASN A 223 -8.10 7.84 -4.39
N HIS A 224 -7.68 7.41 -5.59
CA HIS A 224 -8.65 7.14 -6.67
C HIS A 224 -8.50 5.83 -7.46
N ASN A 225 -7.32 5.22 -7.55
CA ASN A 225 -7.15 4.03 -8.41
C ASN A 225 -6.97 2.69 -7.66
N LEU A 226 -6.86 2.71 -6.34
CA LEU A 226 -6.82 1.47 -5.52
C LEU A 226 -8.20 0.98 -5.06
N THR A 227 -9.26 1.79 -5.17
CA THR A 227 -10.61 1.46 -4.68
C THR A 227 -11.61 1.10 -5.77
N ALA A 228 -11.22 1.07 -7.05
CA ALA A 228 -12.18 1.01 -8.16
C ALA A 228 -12.47 -0.39 -8.74
N LYS A 229 -11.84 -1.49 -8.28
CA LYS A 229 -12.18 -2.86 -8.72
C LYS A 229 -11.88 -3.90 -7.66
N TYR A 230 -12.81 -4.10 -6.73
CA TYR A 230 -12.88 -5.34 -5.94
C TYR A 230 -14.26 -5.95 -6.12
N ASP A 231 -14.38 -6.71 -7.21
CA ASP A 231 -15.31 -7.83 -7.29
C ASP A 231 -14.51 -9.06 -6.81
N ASP A 232 -15.11 -9.87 -5.94
CA ASP A 232 -14.53 -10.97 -5.14
C ASP A 232 -13.93 -12.16 -5.91
N ARG A 233 -13.43 -11.96 -7.14
CA ARG A 233 -12.86 -13.02 -7.97
C ARG A 233 -11.56 -12.59 -8.64
N ARG A 234 -10.45 -12.99 -8.01
CA ARG A 234 -9.09 -13.15 -8.54
C ARG A 234 -8.48 -11.90 -9.20
N ILE A 235 -7.54 -11.26 -8.51
CA ILE A 235 -6.22 -10.84 -9.01
C ILE A 235 -5.29 -10.68 -7.80
N ILE A 236 -4.28 -11.55 -7.70
CA ILE A 236 -3.06 -11.36 -6.90
C ILE A 236 -2.34 -10.13 -7.49
N GLY A 237 -1.89 -9.17 -6.69
CA GLY A 237 -1.69 -7.83 -7.22
C GLY A 237 -0.31 -7.22 -7.03
N THR A 238 -0.09 -6.66 -5.83
CA THR A 238 1.09 -5.83 -5.50
C THR A 238 1.42 -5.91 -4.00
N ALA A 239 0.42 -5.98 -3.11
CA ALA A 239 0.66 -6.07 -1.67
C ALA A 239 1.47 -7.31 -1.27
N ASP A 240 1.29 -8.44 -1.97
CA ASP A 240 1.96 -9.72 -1.69
C ASP A 240 3.49 -9.71 -1.90
N PHE A 241 4.01 -8.65 -2.54
CA PHE A 241 5.42 -8.48 -2.86
C PHE A 241 5.95 -7.12 -2.36
N MET A 242 5.14 -6.32 -1.66
CA MET A 242 5.48 -4.95 -1.29
C MET A 242 6.48 -4.93 -0.14
N ALA A 243 7.50 -4.07 -0.23
CA ALA A 243 8.47 -3.89 0.84
C ALA A 243 7.84 -3.17 2.06
N PRO A 244 8.24 -3.53 3.30
CA PRO A 244 7.69 -2.96 4.54
C PRO A 244 7.59 -1.43 4.52
N GLU A 245 8.68 -0.77 4.14
CA GLU A 245 8.83 0.68 4.14
C GLU A 245 7.92 1.39 3.13
N GLN A 246 7.51 0.74 2.03
CA GLN A 246 6.63 1.35 1.01
C GLN A 246 5.23 1.67 1.55
N SER A 247 4.81 0.94 2.59
CA SER A 247 3.52 1.15 3.26
C SER A 247 3.57 2.20 4.36
N VAL A 248 4.76 2.50 4.91
CA VAL A 248 4.96 3.43 6.03
C VAL A 248 5.31 4.83 5.52
N ASP A 249 6.30 4.95 4.64
CA ASP A 249 6.76 6.23 4.08
C ASP A 249 7.22 6.04 2.63
N SER A 250 6.36 6.40 1.68
CA SER A 250 6.65 6.28 0.25
C SER A 250 7.74 7.24 -0.25
N SER A 251 8.07 8.28 0.53
CA SER A 251 9.10 9.26 0.19
C SER A 251 10.51 8.77 0.50
N ALA A 252 10.65 7.84 1.44
CA ALA A 252 11.91 7.22 1.85
C ALA A 252 12.27 5.95 1.05
N VAL A 253 11.43 5.53 0.10
CA VAL A 253 11.62 4.29 -0.67
C VAL A 253 12.77 4.42 -1.68
N ASP A 254 13.80 3.59 -1.47
CA ASP A 254 14.98 3.46 -2.34
C ASP A 254 15.09 2.06 -2.97
N ILE A 255 16.23 1.78 -3.62
CA ILE A 255 16.49 0.52 -4.34
C ILE A 255 16.36 -0.74 -3.46
N ARG A 256 16.50 -0.62 -2.14
CA ARG A 256 16.42 -1.77 -1.21
C ARG A 256 14.99 -2.30 -1.08
N ALA A 257 13.99 -1.51 -1.44
CA ALA A 257 12.61 -1.98 -1.58
C ALA A 257 12.48 -2.96 -2.76
N ASP A 258 13.07 -2.64 -3.92
CA ASP A 258 13.04 -3.53 -5.09
C ASP A 258 13.74 -4.86 -4.79
N LEU A 259 14.81 -4.84 -3.99
CA LEU A 259 15.52 -6.05 -3.57
C LEU A 259 14.67 -6.94 -2.64
N TYR A 260 13.89 -6.34 -1.74
CA TYR A 260 12.92 -7.08 -0.94
C TYR A 260 11.83 -7.72 -1.80
N SER A 261 11.23 -6.94 -2.71
CA SER A 261 10.21 -7.42 -3.63
C SER A 261 10.72 -8.51 -4.58
N LEU A 262 11.98 -8.42 -5.01
CA LEU A 262 12.66 -9.47 -5.76
C LEU A 262 12.89 -10.72 -4.89
N GLY A 263 13.09 -10.55 -3.59
CA GLY A 263 13.16 -11.65 -2.60
C GLY A 263 11.81 -12.36 -2.48
N CYS A 264 10.72 -11.63 -2.29
CA CYS A 264 9.36 -12.19 -2.33
C CYS A 264 9.07 -12.92 -3.65
N THR A 265 9.58 -12.39 -4.76
CA THR A 265 9.49 -13.04 -6.07
C THR A 265 10.27 -14.36 -6.10
N LEU A 266 11.52 -14.39 -5.62
CA LEU A 266 12.32 -15.62 -5.53
C LEU A 266 11.63 -16.67 -4.65
N TYR A 267 11.08 -16.26 -3.50
CA TYR A 267 10.29 -17.12 -2.62
C TYR A 267 9.16 -17.81 -3.38
N PHE A 268 8.37 -17.02 -4.12
CA PHE A 268 7.25 -17.52 -4.91
C PHE A 268 7.70 -18.46 -6.02
N LEU A 269 8.79 -18.15 -6.72
CA LEU A 269 9.33 -19.03 -7.78
C LEU A 269 9.80 -20.39 -7.24
N LEU A 270 10.37 -20.39 -6.03
CA LEU A 270 10.90 -21.61 -5.40
C LEU A 270 9.81 -22.48 -4.78
N THR A 271 8.73 -21.88 -4.28
CA THR A 271 7.71 -22.58 -3.48
C THR A 271 6.36 -22.72 -4.17
N ALA A 272 6.09 -21.90 -5.20
CA ALA A 272 4.77 -21.65 -5.78
C ALA A 272 3.73 -21.10 -4.78
N LYS A 273 4.19 -20.64 -3.61
CA LYS A 273 3.39 -20.05 -2.53
C LYS A 273 3.78 -18.60 -2.31
N LEU A 274 2.83 -17.78 -1.88
CA LEU A 274 3.16 -16.40 -1.49
C LEU A 274 3.86 -16.41 -0.12
N PRO A 275 4.73 -15.42 0.17
CA PRO A 275 5.30 -15.27 1.52
C PRO A 275 4.23 -15.23 2.60
N PHE A 276 3.10 -14.56 2.30
CA PHE A 276 1.91 -14.55 3.14
C PHE A 276 0.66 -14.74 2.26
N GLU A 277 0.10 -15.95 2.27
CA GLU A 277 -1.02 -16.31 1.38
C GLU A 277 -2.36 -15.72 1.82
N GLU A 278 -2.63 -15.76 3.13
CA GLU A 278 -3.90 -15.41 3.75
C GLU A 278 -4.06 -13.88 3.92
N GLY A 279 -5.16 -13.44 4.52
CA GLY A 279 -5.34 -12.05 4.93
C GLY A 279 -5.78 -11.08 3.82
N ASN A 280 -6.47 -10.02 4.23
CA ASN A 280 -6.88 -8.92 3.36
C ASN A 280 -5.69 -8.00 3.02
N PHE A 281 -5.90 -7.03 2.12
CA PHE A 281 -4.85 -6.12 1.65
C PHE A 281 -4.06 -5.46 2.80
N THR A 282 -4.76 -4.94 3.82
CA THR A 282 -4.13 -4.27 4.97
C THR A 282 -3.36 -5.26 5.84
N GLN A 283 -3.92 -6.45 6.09
CA GLN A 283 -3.23 -7.52 6.83
C GLN A 283 -1.94 -7.96 6.14
N LYS A 284 -1.93 -8.06 4.81
CA LYS A 284 -0.73 -8.40 4.05
C LYS A 284 0.37 -7.35 4.18
N LEU A 285 0.01 -6.06 4.09
CA LEU A 285 0.96 -4.97 4.34
C LEU A 285 1.57 -5.07 5.75
N LEU A 286 0.74 -5.34 6.76
CA LEU A 286 1.19 -5.55 8.14
C LEU A 286 2.14 -6.74 8.27
N TRP A 287 1.80 -7.89 7.66
CA TRP A 287 2.62 -9.09 7.75
C TRP A 287 3.96 -8.93 7.06
N HIS A 288 4.01 -8.20 5.94
CA HIS A 288 5.29 -7.85 5.34
C HIS A 288 6.16 -7.07 6.33
N GLN A 289 5.61 -6.26 7.23
CA GLN A 289 6.38 -5.53 8.26
C GLN A 289 6.75 -6.36 9.48
N LEU A 290 5.82 -7.15 10.02
CA LEU A 290 5.94 -7.74 11.36
C LEU A 290 6.23 -9.25 11.37
N ARG A 291 5.81 -9.98 10.34
CA ARG A 291 5.83 -11.45 10.35
C ARG A 291 6.98 -11.97 9.50
N GLU A 292 7.63 -13.03 9.98
CA GLU A 292 8.54 -13.80 9.14
C GLU A 292 7.77 -14.82 8.29
N PRO A 293 8.07 -14.96 6.98
CA PRO A 293 7.42 -15.96 6.14
C PRO A 293 7.83 -17.37 6.57
N THR A 294 7.01 -18.37 6.23
CA THR A 294 7.38 -19.78 6.42
C THR A 294 8.72 -20.06 5.73
N SER A 295 9.62 -20.77 6.40
CA SER A 295 10.94 -21.03 5.82
C SER A 295 10.83 -21.82 4.52
N VAL A 296 11.52 -21.37 3.47
CA VAL A 296 11.58 -22.11 2.21
C VAL A 296 12.13 -23.52 2.41
N LYS A 297 12.98 -23.74 3.42
CA LYS A 297 13.53 -25.07 3.74
C LYS A 297 12.45 -26.04 4.21
N GLU A 298 11.37 -25.55 4.84
CA GLU A 298 10.23 -26.37 5.25
C GLU A 298 9.37 -26.76 4.04
N LEU A 299 9.16 -25.82 3.12
CA LEU A 299 8.33 -26.04 1.91
C LEU A 299 9.08 -26.79 0.81
N ARG A 300 10.41 -26.65 0.79
CA ARG A 300 11.29 -27.21 -0.23
C ARG A 300 12.68 -27.51 0.37
N PRO A 301 12.85 -28.69 1.00
CA PRO A 301 14.10 -29.07 1.68
C PRO A 301 15.32 -29.20 0.76
N ASP A 302 15.13 -29.37 -0.55
CA ASP A 302 16.19 -29.45 -1.56
C ASP A 302 16.85 -28.10 -1.90
N VAL A 303 16.36 -26.97 -1.35
CA VAL A 303 16.99 -25.67 -1.57
C VAL A 303 18.33 -25.58 -0.81
N PRO A 304 19.45 -25.29 -1.51
CA PRO A 304 20.75 -25.10 -0.90
C PRO A 304 20.77 -24.00 0.18
N ALA A 305 21.58 -24.19 1.21
CA ALA A 305 21.62 -23.29 2.37
C ALA A 305 22.09 -21.86 2.02
N ASP A 306 22.96 -21.72 1.03
CA ASP A 306 23.41 -20.44 0.47
C ASP A 306 22.26 -19.68 -0.19
N VAL A 307 21.40 -20.35 -0.97
CA VAL A 307 20.21 -19.74 -1.58
C VAL A 307 19.20 -19.31 -0.50
N VAL A 308 19.00 -20.11 0.55
CA VAL A 308 18.16 -19.73 1.69
C VAL A 308 18.72 -18.48 2.38
N ALA A 309 20.02 -18.42 2.63
CA ALA A 309 20.66 -17.26 3.26
C ALA A 309 20.51 -15.98 2.42
N VAL A 310 20.67 -16.08 1.10
CA VAL A 310 20.43 -14.95 0.18
C VAL A 310 18.99 -14.49 0.28
N LEU A 311 18.02 -15.40 0.21
CA LEU A 311 16.60 -15.09 0.28
C LEU A 311 16.22 -14.42 1.61
N THR A 312 16.68 -14.96 2.73
CA THR A 312 16.47 -14.40 4.07
C THR A 312 17.02 -12.97 4.15
N ARG A 313 18.23 -12.72 3.60
CA ARG A 313 18.80 -11.37 3.59
C ARG A 313 18.06 -10.41 2.68
N MET A 314 17.59 -10.85 1.52
CA MET A 314 16.76 -10.03 0.63
C MET A 314 15.44 -9.60 1.32
N MET A 315 14.82 -10.53 2.06
CA MET A 315 13.53 -10.32 2.73
C MET A 315 13.64 -9.83 4.19
N ALA A 316 14.82 -9.39 4.63
CA ALA A 316 14.98 -8.84 5.97
C ALA A 316 14.10 -7.59 6.16
N LYS A 317 13.45 -7.44 7.31
CA LYS A 317 12.50 -6.35 7.53
C LYS A 317 13.18 -4.99 7.53
N ASP A 318 14.30 -4.87 8.24
CA ASP A 318 15.15 -3.69 8.23
C ASP A 318 15.92 -3.56 6.90
N PRO A 319 15.71 -2.48 6.12
CA PRO A 319 16.47 -2.22 4.90
C PRO A 319 18.00 -2.15 5.11
N GLY A 320 18.47 -1.78 6.32
CA GLY A 320 19.89 -1.73 6.67
C GLY A 320 20.58 -3.10 6.69
N VAL A 321 19.82 -4.19 6.89
CA VAL A 321 20.32 -5.57 6.91
C VAL A 321 20.40 -6.17 5.49
N ARG A 322 19.59 -5.67 4.58
CA ARG A 322 19.48 -6.18 3.20
C ARG A 322 20.78 -5.96 2.41
N PHE A 323 20.81 -6.47 1.19
CA PHE A 323 21.76 -5.99 0.19
C PHE A 323 21.48 -4.51 -0.07
N GLN A 324 22.52 -3.67 -0.07
CA GLN A 324 22.33 -2.23 -0.24
C GLN A 324 22.19 -1.84 -1.71
N THR A 325 22.70 -2.68 -2.62
CA THR A 325 22.58 -2.46 -4.07
C THR A 325 22.34 -3.77 -4.83
N PRO A 326 21.75 -3.73 -6.04
CA PRO A 326 21.62 -4.90 -6.90
C PRO A 326 22.97 -5.54 -7.26
N ALA A 327 24.03 -4.74 -7.41
CA ALA A 327 25.39 -5.23 -7.68
C ALA A 327 25.92 -6.17 -6.57
N GLU A 328 25.64 -5.89 -5.30
CA GLU A 328 26.00 -6.77 -4.18
C GLU A 328 25.28 -8.11 -4.28
N LEU A 329 23.99 -8.10 -4.61
CA LEU A 329 23.21 -9.32 -4.82
C LEU A 329 23.77 -10.13 -6.01
N MET A 330 24.09 -9.47 -7.12
CA MET A 330 24.66 -10.11 -8.30
C MET A 330 25.99 -10.81 -8.03
N GLN A 331 26.86 -10.23 -7.19
CA GLN A 331 28.11 -10.88 -6.80
C GLN A 331 27.86 -12.24 -6.14
N ILE A 332 26.87 -12.32 -5.23
CA ILE A 332 26.52 -13.58 -4.56
C ILE A 332 25.87 -14.57 -5.54
N LEU A 333 25.02 -14.07 -6.45
CA LEU A 333 24.31 -14.88 -7.43
C LEU A 333 25.13 -15.23 -8.68
N THR A 334 26.39 -14.79 -8.78
CA THR A 334 27.29 -15.02 -9.92
C THR A 334 27.41 -16.49 -10.35
N PRO A 335 27.41 -17.50 -9.45
CA PRO A 335 27.42 -18.90 -9.86
C PRO A 335 26.25 -19.30 -10.78
N TYR A 336 25.13 -18.57 -10.70
CA TYR A 336 23.92 -18.77 -11.50
C TYR A 336 23.86 -17.87 -12.74
N SER A 337 24.93 -17.13 -13.07
CA SER A 337 24.97 -16.23 -14.23
C SER A 337 25.02 -16.97 -15.58
N ARG A 338 25.44 -18.24 -15.59
CA ARG A 338 25.60 -19.02 -16.83
C ARG A 338 24.24 -19.21 -17.53
N PRO A 339 24.18 -19.03 -18.86
CA PRO A 339 22.96 -19.29 -19.62
C PRO A 339 22.44 -20.71 -19.36
N ILE A 340 21.14 -20.82 -19.11
CA ILE A 340 20.43 -22.09 -18.99
C ILE A 340 19.67 -22.41 -20.27
N ALA A 341 19.17 -23.64 -20.39
CA ALA A 341 18.33 -24.02 -21.51
C ALA A 341 17.10 -23.09 -21.63
N PRO A 342 16.68 -22.74 -22.86
CA PRO A 342 15.47 -21.95 -23.08
C PRO A 342 14.23 -22.59 -22.43
N PRO A 343 13.20 -21.78 -22.09
CA PRO A 343 11.96 -22.32 -21.56
C PRO A 343 11.31 -23.32 -22.52
N ALA A 344 10.57 -24.28 -21.96
CA ALA A 344 9.87 -25.28 -22.77
C ALA A 344 8.77 -24.62 -23.61
N ALA A 345 8.47 -25.16 -24.79
CA ALA A 345 7.46 -24.60 -25.69
C ALA A 345 6.08 -24.46 -25.01
N GLY A 346 5.72 -25.37 -24.10
CA GLY A 346 4.46 -25.32 -23.34
C GLY A 346 4.39 -24.21 -22.26
N GLU A 347 5.53 -23.61 -21.90
CA GLU A 347 5.57 -22.47 -20.98
C GLU A 347 5.34 -21.15 -21.72
N MET A 348 5.52 -21.12 -23.03
CA MET A 348 5.42 -19.93 -23.87
C MET A 348 3.99 -19.72 -24.44
N PRO A 349 3.65 -18.52 -24.92
CA PRO A 349 2.38 -18.27 -25.59
C PRO A 349 2.23 -19.14 -26.85
N GLN A 350 1.01 -19.60 -27.12
CA GLN A 350 0.70 -20.47 -28.26
C GLN A 350 0.90 -19.77 -29.61
N THR A 351 0.61 -18.47 -29.67
CA THR A 351 0.80 -17.65 -30.87
C THR A 351 2.16 -16.96 -30.78
N PRO A 352 3.19 -17.37 -31.57
CA PRO A 352 4.46 -16.67 -31.61
C PRO A 352 4.34 -15.33 -32.34
N ALA A 353 5.28 -14.42 -32.08
CA ALA A 353 5.36 -13.13 -32.77
C ALA A 353 5.37 -13.28 -34.30
N ALA A 354 6.06 -14.31 -34.81
CA ALA A 354 6.14 -14.62 -36.23
C ALA A 354 4.80 -15.02 -36.88
N ALA A 355 3.75 -15.30 -36.08
CA ALA A 355 2.43 -15.62 -36.61
C ALA A 355 1.66 -14.39 -37.11
N TYR A 356 2.00 -13.18 -36.64
CA TYR A 356 1.30 -11.96 -37.02
C TYR A 356 1.80 -11.44 -38.38
N ARG A 357 0.89 -11.32 -39.36
CA ARG A 357 1.16 -10.64 -40.62
C ARG A 357 1.09 -9.13 -40.43
N ILE A 358 2.24 -8.47 -40.58
CA ILE A 358 2.41 -7.01 -40.53
C ILE A 358 2.59 -6.46 -41.95
N GLY A 359 2.35 -5.16 -42.15
CA GLY A 359 2.52 -4.48 -43.43
C GLY A 359 1.34 -4.57 -44.39
N LEU A 360 0.21 -5.18 -43.97
CA LEU A 360 -0.98 -5.27 -44.82
C LEU A 360 -1.77 -3.96 -44.90
N THR A 361 -1.67 -3.10 -43.88
CA THR A 361 -2.46 -1.88 -43.79
C THR A 361 -1.72 -0.71 -44.45
N PRO A 362 -2.35 0.06 -45.35
CA PRO A 362 -1.73 1.24 -45.95
C PRO A 362 -1.33 2.25 -44.86
N PRO A 363 -0.19 2.95 -45.01
CA PRO A 363 0.19 4.01 -44.07
C PRO A 363 -0.86 5.15 -44.11
N PRO A 364 -1.03 5.89 -43.00
CA PRO A 364 -1.93 7.04 -42.96
C PRO A 364 -1.51 8.07 -44.03
N ALA A 365 -2.47 8.65 -44.76
CA ALA A 365 -2.19 9.75 -45.66
C ALA A 365 -1.54 10.91 -44.88
N VAL A 366 -0.29 11.24 -45.21
CA VAL A 366 0.43 12.39 -44.64
C VAL A 366 -0.37 13.64 -45.01
N ARG A 367 -0.90 14.38 -44.02
CA ARG A 367 -1.42 15.72 -44.26
C ARG A 367 -0.26 16.58 -44.74
N ASN A 368 -0.31 17.03 -45.99
CA ASN A 368 0.69 17.90 -46.60
C ASN A 368 1.05 19.09 -45.69
N GLY A 369 2.20 18.96 -45.06
CA GLY A 369 2.96 19.98 -44.35
C GLY A 369 4.39 19.45 -44.36
N SER A 370 5.31 20.24 -44.90
CA SER A 370 6.67 19.86 -45.29
C SER A 370 7.39 18.91 -44.31
N PRO A 371 8.18 17.94 -44.80
CA PRO A 371 8.85 16.98 -43.93
C PRO A 371 9.88 17.70 -43.04
N PRO A 372 9.97 17.40 -41.74
CA PRO A 372 11.16 17.73 -40.99
C PRO A 372 12.29 16.85 -41.53
N VAL A 373 13.36 17.49 -41.99
CA VAL A 373 14.62 16.82 -42.35
C VAL A 373 15.13 16.12 -41.09
N MET A 374 15.02 14.80 -41.03
CA MET A 374 15.76 13.99 -40.06
C MET A 374 17.24 14.05 -40.44
N SER A 375 18.01 14.84 -39.72
CA SER A 375 19.47 14.71 -39.73
C SER A 375 19.81 13.33 -39.18
N ALA A 376 20.34 12.46 -40.02
CA ALA A 376 20.85 11.16 -39.63
C ALA A 376 21.92 11.35 -38.55
N LEU A 377 21.72 10.75 -37.37
CA LEU A 377 22.80 10.57 -36.42
C LEU A 377 23.74 9.47 -36.96
N PRO A 378 25.06 9.69 -37.01
CA PRO A 378 25.98 8.71 -37.55
C PRO A 378 26.16 7.54 -36.56
N VAL A 379 26.21 6.33 -37.13
CA VAL A 379 26.58 5.08 -36.45
C VAL A 379 28.06 5.15 -36.03
N PRO A 380 28.44 4.82 -34.78
CA PRO A 380 29.84 4.75 -34.42
C PRO A 380 30.44 3.43 -34.91
N THR A 381 31.30 3.49 -35.93
CA THR A 381 32.23 2.41 -36.28
C THR A 381 33.45 2.46 -35.38
N SER A 382 33.74 1.35 -34.72
CA SER A 382 34.98 1.11 -33.99
C SER A 382 36.19 1.21 -34.93
N SER A 383 37.17 2.02 -34.56
CA SER A 383 38.55 1.86 -35.05
C SER A 383 39.55 2.22 -33.96
N VAL A 384 40.54 1.33 -33.89
CA VAL A 384 41.69 1.29 -33.01
C VAL A 384 42.76 2.23 -33.59
N ASP A 385 43.73 2.57 -32.73
CA ASP A 385 45.02 3.20 -33.01
C ASP A 385 45.13 4.71 -32.77
N THR A 386 45.92 5.06 -31.75
CA THR A 386 46.63 6.33 -31.72
C THR A 386 48.04 6.07 -31.22
N LEU A 387 48.98 6.12 -32.17
CA LEU A 387 50.41 6.14 -31.95
C LEU A 387 50.87 7.60 -31.83
N ALA A 388 51.67 7.88 -30.79
CA ALA A 388 52.82 8.81 -30.74
C ALA A 388 52.57 10.32 -30.97
N SER A 389 53.34 11.27 -30.45
CA SER A 389 54.35 11.38 -29.38
C SER A 389 54.78 12.86 -29.33
N ALA A 390 55.05 13.36 -28.14
CA ALA A 390 56.11 14.30 -27.73
C ALA A 390 56.35 15.66 -28.44
N THR A 391 56.42 16.70 -27.60
CA THR A 391 57.52 17.69 -27.54
C THR A 391 57.44 18.40 -26.17
N SER A 392 58.31 18.08 -25.20
CA SER A 392 59.63 18.70 -24.91
C SER A 392 59.57 19.90 -23.95
N ALA A 393 59.98 19.68 -22.70
CA ALA A 393 60.74 20.65 -21.90
C ALA A 393 61.51 19.93 -20.77
N THR A 394 62.72 20.40 -20.52
CA THR A 394 63.89 19.76 -19.90
C THR A 394 63.98 19.85 -18.36
N HIS A 395 64.69 18.88 -17.78
CA HIS A 395 65.16 18.80 -16.37
C HIS A 395 66.23 19.88 -16.01
N PRO A 396 66.55 20.14 -14.71
CA PRO A 396 67.55 19.34 -13.98
C PRO A 396 67.25 19.01 -12.48
N THR A 397 67.51 17.76 -12.13
CA THR A 397 68.13 17.15 -10.91
C THR A 397 68.04 17.73 -9.48
N SER A 398 67.70 16.77 -8.58
CA SER A 398 68.30 16.41 -7.28
C SER A 398 67.88 17.14 -5.99
N GLY A 399 67.59 16.33 -4.96
CA GLY A 399 67.41 16.75 -3.57
C GLY A 399 66.60 15.72 -2.77
N GLY A 400 67.28 14.74 -2.17
CA GLY A 400 66.64 13.76 -1.29
C GLY A 400 66.31 14.33 0.09
N ALA A 401 65.26 13.77 0.72
CA ALA A 401 65.09 13.76 2.18
C ALA A 401 63.96 12.79 2.57
N THR A 402 64.32 11.72 3.27
CA THR A 402 63.41 10.91 4.11
C THR A 402 63.03 11.66 5.39
N PRO A 403 61.82 11.41 5.93
CA PRO A 403 61.61 11.47 7.39
C PRO A 403 60.91 10.20 7.96
N PRO A 404 60.83 10.06 9.29
CA PRO A 404 61.17 8.82 9.97
C PRO A 404 59.99 7.99 10.50
N ARG A 405 60.32 6.74 10.83
CA ARG A 405 59.54 5.83 11.68
C ARG A 405 59.72 6.20 13.16
N SER A 406 58.63 6.48 13.87
CA SER A 406 58.44 6.05 15.29
C SER A 406 57.10 6.55 15.85
N ALA A 407 56.18 5.64 16.18
CA ALA A 407 55.26 5.73 17.34
C ALA A 407 54.36 4.47 17.44
N TYR A 408 54.97 3.29 17.52
CA TYR A 408 54.28 2.04 17.87
C TYR A 408 54.58 1.72 19.33
N ARG A 409 53.88 2.37 20.27
CA ARG A 409 53.84 1.98 21.70
C ARG A 409 52.87 2.89 22.46
N ARG A 410 51.57 2.66 22.29
CA ARG A 410 50.50 3.11 23.21
C ARG A 410 49.16 2.37 23.03
N TRP A 411 49.04 1.46 22.06
CA TRP A 411 47.81 0.72 21.76
C TRP A 411 47.76 -0.75 22.24
N LEU A 412 48.69 -1.18 23.10
CA LEU A 412 48.76 -2.59 23.55
C LEU A 412 48.16 -2.89 24.93
N ILE A 413 47.53 -1.91 25.61
CA ILE A 413 46.93 -2.12 26.94
C ILE A 413 45.38 -2.11 26.91
N PHE A 414 44.75 -1.55 25.88
CA PHE A 414 43.28 -1.56 25.75
C PHE A 414 42.72 -2.81 25.04
N GLY A 415 43.53 -3.52 24.23
CA GLY A 415 43.08 -4.72 23.51
C GLY A 415 43.00 -5.98 24.37
N THR A 416 43.75 -6.05 25.47
CA THR A 416 43.83 -7.27 26.31
C THR A 416 42.67 -7.39 27.29
N VAL A 417 42.08 -6.27 27.73
CA VAL A 417 40.93 -6.26 28.66
C VAL A 417 39.62 -6.66 27.98
N GLN A 418 39.41 -6.26 26.70
CA GLN A 418 38.22 -6.67 25.93
C GLN A 418 38.24 -8.17 25.56
N LEU A 419 39.41 -8.73 25.23
CA LEU A 419 39.54 -10.16 24.92
C LEU A 419 39.35 -11.05 26.16
N LEU A 420 39.77 -10.58 27.35
CA LEU A 420 39.53 -11.30 28.60
C LEU A 420 38.04 -11.32 28.98
N LEU A 421 37.30 -10.21 28.79
CA LEU A 421 35.86 -10.15 29.05
C LEU A 421 35.04 -11.00 28.06
N LEU A 422 35.43 -11.06 26.79
CA LEU A 422 34.81 -11.95 25.81
C LEU A 422 35.08 -13.43 26.11
N SER A 423 36.28 -13.77 26.59
CA SER A 423 36.60 -15.16 26.98
C SER A 423 35.85 -15.63 28.22
N LEU A 424 35.61 -14.74 29.20
CA LEU A 424 34.79 -15.06 30.38
C LEU A 424 33.31 -15.28 30.01
N GLY A 425 32.78 -14.49 29.08
CA GLY A 425 31.39 -14.63 28.61
C GLY A 425 31.14 -15.94 27.87
N VAL A 426 32.10 -16.37 27.03
CA VAL A 426 32.01 -17.65 26.30
C VAL A 426 32.17 -18.85 27.24
N MET A 427 33.02 -18.74 28.27
CA MET A 427 33.20 -19.81 29.26
C MET A 427 32.01 -19.94 30.21
N ALA A 428 31.34 -18.83 30.57
CA ALA A 428 30.09 -18.85 31.34
C ALA A 428 28.94 -19.48 30.53
N ALA A 429 28.80 -19.14 29.25
CA ALA A 429 27.80 -19.74 28.36
C ALA A 429 28.04 -21.26 28.15
N TRP A 430 29.30 -21.68 28.05
CA TRP A 430 29.67 -23.09 27.93
C TRP A 430 29.45 -23.89 29.22
N LEU A 431 29.67 -23.29 30.40
CA LEU A 431 29.37 -23.93 31.69
C LEU A 431 27.86 -24.09 31.94
N ILE A 432 27.03 -23.18 31.42
CA ILE A 432 25.57 -23.27 31.48
C ILE A 432 25.05 -24.37 30.53
N ASP A 433 25.62 -24.52 29.33
CA ASP A 433 25.25 -25.57 28.37
C ASP A 433 25.77 -26.97 28.76
N ARG A 434 26.86 -27.04 29.54
CA ARG A 434 27.41 -28.32 30.03
C ARG A 434 26.61 -28.88 31.20
N ASN A 435 25.98 -28.04 32.01
CA ASN A 435 25.16 -28.48 33.14
C ASN A 435 23.75 -28.97 32.72
N SER A 436 23.31 -28.66 31.49
CA SER A 436 22.04 -29.12 30.93
C SER A 436 22.15 -30.44 30.15
N ARG A 437 23.35 -31.03 30.06
CA ARG A 437 23.62 -32.32 29.39
C ARG A 437 24.26 -33.34 30.34
N ALA A 438 23.49 -33.81 31.32
CA ALA A 438 23.76 -35.06 32.03
C ALA A 438 22.47 -35.89 32.13
N GLU A 439 22.60 -37.18 31.87
CA GLU A 439 21.59 -38.14 31.41
C GLU A 439 20.39 -38.40 32.35
N THR A 440 19.24 -38.74 31.76
CA THR A 440 18.43 -39.87 32.24
C THR A 440 17.77 -40.55 31.04
N THR A 441 18.22 -41.76 30.70
CA THR A 441 17.56 -42.64 29.72
C THR A 441 16.30 -43.25 30.32
N LEU A 442 15.14 -43.08 29.66
CA LEU A 442 13.90 -43.81 29.92
C LEU A 442 13.24 -44.28 28.59
N PRO A 443 12.51 -45.42 28.60
CA PRO A 443 12.14 -46.22 27.42
C PRO A 443 10.99 -45.59 26.59
N PRO A 444 10.65 -46.11 25.37
CA PRO A 444 9.78 -45.38 24.45
C PRO A 444 8.36 -45.26 24.99
N VAL A 445 7.94 -44.04 25.29
CA VAL A 445 6.56 -43.70 25.63
C VAL A 445 5.75 -43.67 24.34
N ARG A 446 4.76 -44.55 24.25
CA ARG A 446 3.67 -44.50 23.26
C ARG A 446 3.11 -43.08 23.23
N ARG A 447 2.92 -42.49 22.04
CA ARG A 447 2.21 -41.21 21.88
C ARG A 447 0.85 -41.29 22.58
N SER A 448 0.75 -40.72 23.78
CA SER A 448 -0.53 -40.27 24.31
C SER A 448 -0.89 -39.00 23.55
N ALA A 449 -2.16 -38.91 23.13
CA ALA A 449 -2.73 -37.65 22.65
C ALA A 449 -2.38 -36.51 23.64
N PRO A 450 -2.20 -35.26 23.16
CA PRO A 450 -2.02 -34.14 24.07
C PRO A 450 -3.17 -34.16 25.08
N ALA A 451 -2.83 -34.04 26.37
CA ALA A 451 -3.83 -33.77 27.38
C ALA A 451 -4.62 -32.52 26.93
N PRO A 452 -5.94 -32.44 27.21
CA PRO A 452 -6.68 -31.22 26.95
C PRO A 452 -5.95 -30.08 27.68
N SER A 453 -5.36 -29.15 26.92
CA SER A 453 -4.97 -27.87 27.47
C SER A 453 -6.23 -27.25 28.05
N ASP A 454 -6.15 -26.68 29.26
CA ASP A 454 -7.26 -25.91 29.81
C ASP A 454 -7.76 -24.92 28.74
N PRO A 455 -9.09 -24.74 28.62
CA PRO A 455 -9.65 -23.81 27.65
C PRO A 455 -9.02 -22.43 27.89
N PRO A 456 -8.71 -21.67 26.82
CA PRO A 456 -8.13 -20.34 26.97
C PRO A 456 -9.04 -19.45 27.82
N GLU A 457 -8.45 -18.64 28.69
CA GLU A 457 -9.18 -17.63 29.47
C GLU A 457 -9.88 -16.67 28.51
N VAL A 458 -11.16 -16.37 28.74
CA VAL A 458 -11.96 -15.52 27.84
C VAL A 458 -12.21 -14.16 28.48
N LEU A 459 -11.60 -13.13 27.90
CA LEU A 459 -11.87 -11.73 28.24
C LEU A 459 -13.00 -11.18 27.37
N THR A 460 -14.09 -10.76 27.99
CA THR A 460 -15.23 -10.16 27.32
C THR A 460 -15.18 -8.64 27.43
N GLY A 461 -15.34 -7.95 26.31
CA GLY A 461 -15.42 -6.51 26.28
C GLY A 461 -16.23 -5.96 25.12
N GLY A 462 -16.35 -4.64 25.08
CA GLY A 462 -17.03 -3.97 23.99
C GLY A 462 -17.10 -2.47 24.17
N GLY A 463 -17.79 -1.80 23.25
CA GLY A 463 -18.04 -0.37 23.33
C GLY A 463 -17.58 0.36 22.07
N SER A 464 -16.55 1.20 22.20
CA SER A 464 -16.05 2.12 21.18
C SER A 464 -15.95 1.48 19.79
N THR A 465 -16.65 2.09 18.84
CA THR A 465 -16.49 1.83 17.40
C THR A 465 -15.29 2.58 16.83
N PHE A 466 -14.75 3.58 17.53
CA PHE A 466 -13.57 4.34 17.12
C PHE A 466 -12.33 3.46 17.10
N VAL A 467 -12.15 2.56 18.08
CA VAL A 467 -10.98 1.68 18.18
C VAL A 467 -11.17 0.33 17.46
N GLN A 468 -12.30 0.14 16.75
CA GLN A 468 -12.68 -1.14 16.18
C GLN A 468 -11.56 -1.78 15.35
N LYS A 469 -10.90 -1.02 14.47
CA LYS A 469 -9.84 -1.56 13.60
C LYS A 469 -8.60 -1.97 14.39
N ALA A 470 -8.20 -1.17 15.38
CA ALA A 470 -7.10 -1.53 16.28
C ALA A 470 -7.44 -2.73 17.16
N MET A 471 -8.66 -2.80 17.68
CA MET A 471 -9.10 -3.92 18.50
C MET A 471 -9.11 -5.24 17.72
N VAL A 472 -9.64 -5.28 16.51
CA VAL A 472 -9.59 -6.48 15.65
C VAL A 472 -8.14 -6.96 15.48
N GLN A 473 -7.21 -6.04 15.21
CA GLN A 473 -5.80 -6.35 15.03
C GLN A 473 -5.11 -6.80 16.32
N TRP A 474 -5.36 -6.11 17.45
CA TRP A 474 -4.77 -6.44 18.74
C TRP A 474 -5.19 -7.81 19.23
N LYS A 475 -6.47 -8.15 19.08
CA LYS A 475 -6.97 -9.47 19.44
C LYS A 475 -6.26 -10.58 18.67
N GLU A 476 -6.20 -10.45 17.34
CA GLU A 476 -5.56 -11.44 16.47
C GLU A 476 -4.07 -11.64 16.84
N LEU A 477 -3.35 -10.55 17.08
CA LEU A 477 -1.93 -10.60 17.45
C LEU A 477 -1.71 -11.15 18.86
N TYR A 478 -2.52 -10.72 19.83
CA TYR A 478 -2.39 -11.15 21.22
C TYR A 478 -2.73 -12.64 21.37
N GLU A 479 -3.84 -13.10 20.78
CA GLU A 479 -4.26 -14.51 20.81
C GLU A 479 -3.25 -15.44 20.15
N SER A 480 -2.48 -14.96 19.17
CA SER A 480 -1.45 -15.76 18.51
C SER A 480 -0.22 -16.03 19.39
N ALA A 481 0.01 -15.19 20.41
CA ALA A 481 1.18 -15.22 21.26
C ALA A 481 0.85 -15.58 22.73
N HIS A 482 -0.42 -15.53 23.12
CA HIS A 482 -0.89 -15.69 24.49
C HIS A 482 -2.07 -16.68 24.57
N HIS A 483 -2.17 -17.43 25.67
CA HIS A 483 -3.26 -18.37 25.94
C HIS A 483 -4.54 -17.68 26.48
N THR A 484 -4.92 -16.55 25.89
CA THR A 484 -6.09 -15.75 26.29
C THR A 484 -6.87 -15.38 25.04
N HIS A 485 -8.17 -15.67 25.02
CA HIS A 485 -9.07 -15.25 23.95
C HIS A 485 -9.78 -13.95 24.35
N VAL A 486 -9.89 -13.02 23.41
CA VAL A 486 -10.59 -11.77 23.64
C VAL A 486 -11.87 -11.77 22.81
N GLU A 487 -13.01 -11.46 23.42
CA GLU A 487 -14.27 -11.20 22.74
C GLU A 487 -14.56 -9.70 22.84
N TYR A 488 -14.82 -9.05 21.70
CA TYR A 488 -15.04 -7.60 21.68
C TYR A 488 -16.24 -7.25 20.80
N ALA A 489 -17.26 -6.64 21.40
CA ALA A 489 -18.48 -6.20 20.72
C ALA A 489 -18.45 -4.69 20.40
N THR A 490 -18.56 -4.33 19.13
CA THR A 490 -18.56 -2.94 18.64
C THR A 490 -19.98 -2.35 18.69
N VAL A 491 -20.36 -1.81 19.83
CA VAL A 491 -21.76 -1.38 20.10
C VAL A 491 -21.95 0.13 20.31
N GLY A 492 -20.85 0.87 20.52
CA GLY A 492 -20.84 2.29 20.90
C GLY A 492 -20.39 2.48 22.35
N SER A 493 -19.74 3.62 22.63
CA SER A 493 -19.11 3.88 23.93
C SER A 493 -20.09 3.84 25.11
N GLY A 494 -21.29 4.41 24.97
CA GLY A 494 -22.26 4.42 26.06
C GLY A 494 -22.79 3.03 26.42
N GLU A 495 -23.04 2.18 25.42
CA GLU A 495 -23.48 0.81 25.64
C GLU A 495 -22.38 -0.03 26.31
N GLY A 496 -21.11 0.17 25.93
CA GLY A 496 -19.97 -0.46 26.59
C GLY A 496 -19.78 -0.03 28.05
N VAL A 497 -19.89 1.28 28.34
CA VAL A 497 -19.81 1.78 29.72
C VAL A 497 -20.93 1.20 30.57
N GLN A 498 -22.16 1.15 30.06
CA GLN A 498 -23.29 0.56 30.78
C GLN A 498 -23.09 -0.94 31.04
N ALA A 499 -22.55 -1.69 30.06
CA ALA A 499 -22.28 -3.11 30.23
C ALA A 499 -21.26 -3.40 31.36
N VAL A 500 -20.23 -2.56 31.51
CA VAL A 500 -19.27 -2.68 32.63
C VAL A 500 -19.92 -2.30 33.96
N LEU A 501 -20.71 -1.21 34.00
CA LEU A 501 -21.45 -0.81 35.21
C LEU A 501 -22.47 -1.88 35.65
N ASP A 502 -22.99 -2.66 34.71
CA ASP A 502 -23.86 -3.81 34.96
C ASP A 502 -23.09 -5.11 35.29
N ARG A 503 -21.75 -5.09 35.33
CA ARG A 503 -20.85 -6.26 35.43
C ARG A 503 -21.09 -7.35 34.37
N LYS A 504 -21.54 -6.97 33.16
CA LYS A 504 -21.76 -7.91 32.04
C LYS A 504 -20.49 -8.23 31.27
N TRP A 505 -19.57 -7.27 31.19
CA TRP A 505 -18.29 -7.40 30.50
C TRP A 505 -17.13 -7.09 31.44
N ASP A 506 -16.00 -7.73 31.18
CA ASP A 506 -14.78 -7.59 31.97
C ASP A 506 -14.14 -6.20 31.78
N PHE A 507 -14.28 -5.62 30.59
CA PHE A 507 -13.88 -4.24 30.28
C PHE A 507 -14.75 -3.63 29.19
N CYS A 508 -14.68 -2.31 29.03
CA CYS A 508 -15.18 -1.64 27.84
C CYS A 508 -14.15 -0.68 27.27
N CYS A 509 -14.27 -0.35 25.99
CA CYS A 509 -13.55 0.77 25.41
C CYS A 509 -14.50 1.94 25.21
N THR A 510 -14.05 3.15 25.53
CA THR A 510 -14.84 4.37 25.38
C THR A 510 -13.97 5.51 24.87
N ASP A 511 -14.53 6.37 24.02
CA ASP A 511 -13.84 7.61 23.56
C ASP A 511 -14.32 8.85 24.33
N ALA A 512 -15.14 8.61 25.36
CA ALA A 512 -15.56 9.57 26.36
C ALA A 512 -15.30 8.95 27.73
N TYR A 513 -14.42 9.54 28.53
CA TYR A 513 -14.21 9.06 29.89
C TYR A 513 -15.50 9.16 30.71
N LEU A 514 -15.56 8.41 31.83
CA LEU A 514 -16.78 8.30 32.64
C LEU A 514 -17.11 9.64 33.31
N THR A 515 -18.40 9.97 33.32
CA THR A 515 -18.90 11.15 34.05
C THR A 515 -18.80 10.93 35.56
N PRO A 516 -18.81 12.01 36.37
CA PRO A 516 -18.85 11.89 37.83
C PRO A 516 -19.99 11.00 38.33
N GLU A 517 -21.16 11.06 37.70
CA GLU A 517 -22.32 10.23 38.05
C GLU A 517 -22.08 8.75 37.77
N GLN A 518 -21.45 8.42 36.64
CA GLN A 518 -21.11 7.03 36.29
C GLN A 518 -20.04 6.46 37.23
N LEU A 519 -19.05 7.27 37.61
CA LEU A 519 -18.05 6.88 38.61
C LEU A 519 -18.69 6.64 39.98
N GLU A 520 -19.60 7.52 40.39
CA GLU A 520 -20.33 7.37 41.65
C GLU A 520 -21.24 6.14 41.63
N GLN A 521 -21.92 5.86 40.52
CA GLN A 521 -22.69 4.64 40.33
C GLN A 521 -21.82 3.39 40.50
N GLY A 522 -20.65 3.34 39.86
CA GLY A 522 -19.69 2.24 40.03
C GLY A 522 -19.22 2.09 41.47
N ARG A 523 -18.90 3.19 42.14
CA ARG A 523 -18.47 3.21 43.55
C ARG A 523 -19.57 2.67 44.47
N LEU A 524 -20.82 3.08 44.26
CA LEU A 524 -21.99 2.58 45.02
C LEU A 524 -22.24 1.09 44.76
N ALA A 525 -21.89 0.60 43.58
CA ALA A 525 -21.91 -0.83 43.22
C ALA A 525 -20.65 -1.60 43.69
N GLY A 526 -19.78 -0.97 44.48
CA GLY A 526 -18.56 -1.59 45.02
C GLY A 526 -17.46 -1.85 43.98
N MET A 527 -17.49 -1.16 42.84
CA MET A 527 -16.45 -1.24 41.81
C MET A 527 -15.34 -0.21 42.05
N ASN A 528 -14.13 -0.55 41.62
CA ASN A 528 -13.02 0.39 41.50
C ASN A 528 -12.74 0.65 40.01
N LEU A 529 -13.49 1.56 39.39
CA LEU A 529 -13.39 1.82 37.96
C LEU A 529 -12.13 2.62 37.61
N ILE A 530 -11.30 2.08 36.73
CA ILE A 530 -10.05 2.69 36.26
C ILE A 530 -10.10 2.94 34.75
N HIS A 531 -9.53 4.05 34.30
CA HIS A 531 -9.31 4.38 32.88
C HIS A 531 -7.87 4.06 32.48
N VAL A 532 -7.68 3.41 31.34
CA VAL A 532 -6.36 3.19 30.71
C VAL A 532 -6.40 3.68 29.26
N PRO A 533 -5.69 4.76 28.90
CA PRO A 533 -5.58 5.20 27.51
C PRO A 533 -4.98 4.10 26.63
N LEU A 534 -5.57 3.85 25.46
CA LEU A 534 -5.11 2.82 24.52
C LEU A 534 -4.45 3.41 23.29
N VAL A 535 -5.12 4.36 22.63
CA VAL A 535 -4.67 5.01 21.39
C VAL A 535 -5.30 6.39 21.24
N HIS A 536 -4.69 7.21 20.38
CA HIS A 536 -5.27 8.47 19.92
C HIS A 536 -5.68 8.38 18.44
N GLY A 537 -6.68 9.16 18.04
CA GLY A 537 -7.09 9.25 16.63
C GLY A 537 -7.78 10.57 16.31
N ALA A 538 -8.22 10.73 15.06
CA ALA A 538 -8.87 11.95 14.59
C ALA A 538 -10.34 11.68 14.26
N VAL A 539 -11.23 12.56 14.74
CA VAL A 539 -12.60 12.65 14.22
C VAL A 539 -12.63 13.70 13.12
N VAL A 540 -13.13 13.33 11.95
CA VAL A 540 -12.99 14.14 10.73
C VAL A 540 -14.35 14.55 10.18
N PRO A 541 -14.53 15.82 9.76
CA PRO A 541 -15.63 16.17 8.89
C PRO A 541 -15.45 15.42 7.57
N THR A 542 -16.40 14.57 7.23
CA THR A 542 -16.42 13.88 5.95
C THR A 542 -17.63 14.30 5.14
N TYR A 543 -17.46 14.45 3.84
CA TYR A 543 -18.50 14.99 2.96
C TYR A 543 -18.47 14.34 1.58
N ASN A 544 -19.57 14.51 0.84
CA ASN A 544 -19.74 13.97 -0.51
C ASN A 544 -20.14 15.05 -1.51
N LEU A 545 -19.13 15.68 -2.10
CA LEU A 545 -19.28 16.57 -3.25
C LEU A 545 -18.58 15.93 -4.46
N ARG A 546 -19.29 15.74 -5.57
CA ARG A 546 -18.79 15.03 -6.76
C ARG A 546 -17.62 15.75 -7.41
N GLU A 547 -17.71 17.07 -7.40
CA GLU A 547 -16.82 18.04 -7.99
C GLU A 547 -15.63 18.41 -7.10
N ILE A 548 -15.76 18.27 -5.77
CA ILE A 548 -14.73 18.67 -4.80
C ILE A 548 -14.34 17.46 -3.97
N ARG A 549 -13.20 16.84 -4.31
CA ARG A 549 -12.73 15.61 -3.67
C ARG A 549 -11.83 15.83 -2.45
N HIS A 550 -11.19 17.00 -2.34
CA HIS A 550 -10.23 17.31 -1.28
C HIS A 550 -10.21 18.80 -0.98
N GLY A 551 -9.73 19.16 0.22
CA GLY A 551 -9.30 20.52 0.52
C GLY A 551 -10.39 21.49 0.94
N VAL A 552 -11.61 21.02 1.23
CA VAL A 552 -12.61 21.86 1.91
C VAL A 552 -12.13 22.16 3.32
N ARG A 553 -12.12 23.44 3.64
CA ARG A 553 -11.71 24.02 4.90
C ARG A 553 -12.94 24.33 5.75
N PHE A 554 -12.86 23.97 7.02
CA PHE A 554 -13.88 24.21 8.01
C PHE A 554 -13.29 24.90 9.23
N SER A 555 -14.09 25.72 9.88
CA SER A 555 -13.81 26.22 11.23
C SER A 555 -14.86 25.67 12.21
N GLY A 556 -14.56 25.71 13.52
CA GLY A 556 -15.48 25.28 14.56
C GLY A 556 -16.86 25.95 14.48
N PRO A 557 -16.94 27.30 14.41
CA PRO A 557 -18.20 28.02 14.19
C PRO A 557 -18.95 27.58 12.93
N LEU A 558 -18.23 27.37 11.82
CA LEU A 558 -18.84 26.96 10.56
C LEU A 558 -19.46 25.57 10.64
N LEU A 559 -18.76 24.61 11.27
CA LEU A 559 -19.30 23.29 11.53
C LEU A 559 -20.50 23.36 12.48
N ALA A 560 -20.42 24.17 13.54
CA ALA A 560 -21.55 24.37 14.45
C ALA A 560 -22.79 24.90 13.73
N ASP A 561 -22.65 25.92 12.89
CA ASP A 561 -23.77 26.52 12.15
C ASP A 561 -24.39 25.56 11.11
N ILE A 562 -23.58 24.67 10.50
CA ILE A 562 -24.10 23.58 9.65
C ILE A 562 -24.98 22.63 10.48
N TYR A 563 -24.49 22.13 11.61
CA TYR A 563 -25.23 21.19 12.46
C TYR A 563 -26.40 21.84 13.23
N LEU A 564 -26.40 23.17 13.39
CA LEU A 564 -27.53 23.96 13.86
C LEU A 564 -28.59 24.22 12.76
N GLY A 565 -28.29 23.89 11.50
CA GLY A 565 -29.20 24.13 10.36
C GLY A 565 -29.26 25.58 9.90
N ARG A 566 -28.28 26.42 10.28
CA ARG A 566 -28.18 27.81 9.84
C ARG A 566 -27.51 27.92 8.47
N ILE A 567 -26.51 27.07 8.21
CA ILE A 567 -25.88 26.92 6.90
C ILE A 567 -26.49 25.68 6.24
N THR A 568 -27.32 25.90 5.23
CA THR A 568 -28.11 24.84 4.58
C THR A 568 -27.67 24.52 3.16
N ARG A 569 -26.73 25.28 2.59
CA ARG A 569 -26.20 25.10 1.24
C ARG A 569 -24.68 25.24 1.20
N TRP A 570 -24.04 24.52 0.29
CA TRP A 570 -22.58 24.48 0.14
C TRP A 570 -21.99 25.81 -0.38
N ASN A 571 -22.74 26.57 -1.17
CA ASN A 571 -22.36 27.90 -1.65
C ASN A 571 -22.70 29.04 -0.68
N ASP A 572 -22.99 28.75 0.58
CA ASP A 572 -23.20 29.76 1.60
C ASP A 572 -22.01 30.75 1.68
N PRO A 573 -22.24 32.07 1.80
CA PRO A 573 -21.17 33.07 1.82
C PRO A 573 -20.08 32.81 2.88
N LEU A 574 -20.44 32.30 4.07
CA LEU A 574 -19.46 32.01 5.13
C LEU A 574 -18.58 30.81 4.76
N LEU A 575 -19.18 29.77 4.19
CA LEU A 575 -18.46 28.59 3.73
C LEU A 575 -17.57 28.91 2.51
N GLN A 576 -18.05 29.77 1.61
CA GLN A 576 -17.28 30.28 0.48
C GLN A 576 -16.12 31.19 0.91
N GLN A 577 -16.30 32.01 1.96
CA GLN A 577 -15.25 32.87 2.50
C GLN A 577 -14.12 32.07 3.16
N GLU A 578 -14.43 30.96 3.84
CA GLU A 578 -13.41 30.05 4.41
C GLU A 578 -12.65 29.29 3.29
N ASN A 579 -13.24 29.22 2.09
CA ASN A 579 -12.75 28.45 0.95
C ASN A 579 -12.59 29.28 -0.33
N PRO A 580 -11.82 30.38 -0.35
CA PRO A 580 -11.67 31.23 -1.53
C PRO A 580 -11.02 30.50 -2.72
N GLN A 581 -10.31 29.40 -2.45
CA GLN A 581 -9.64 28.57 -3.45
C GLN A 581 -10.58 27.59 -4.17
N ILE A 582 -11.83 27.44 -3.73
CA ILE A 582 -12.81 26.49 -4.26
C ILE A 582 -14.09 27.24 -4.63
N ALA A 583 -14.58 27.05 -5.86
CA ALA A 583 -15.92 27.49 -6.22
C ALA A 583 -16.94 26.51 -5.61
N MET A 584 -17.67 26.94 -4.59
CA MET A 584 -18.61 26.07 -3.90
C MET A 584 -19.87 25.80 -4.74
N PRO A 585 -20.35 24.55 -4.80
CA PRO A 585 -21.51 24.17 -5.60
C PRO A 585 -22.81 24.67 -4.96
N ASP A 586 -23.80 24.96 -5.79
CA ASP A 586 -25.17 25.26 -5.35
C ASP A 586 -25.92 23.97 -4.94
N ALA A 587 -25.41 23.27 -3.93
CA ALA A 587 -25.95 22.03 -3.40
C ALA A 587 -26.50 22.22 -1.98
N ALA A 588 -27.63 21.58 -1.67
CA ALA A 588 -28.13 21.52 -0.30
C ALA A 588 -27.19 20.67 0.59
N ILE A 589 -27.04 21.08 1.85
CA ILE A 589 -26.28 20.33 2.85
C ILE A 589 -27.22 19.33 3.53
N ALA A 590 -26.89 18.05 3.40
CA ALA A 590 -27.57 16.98 4.14
C ALA A 590 -26.71 16.56 5.34
N VAL A 591 -27.11 16.95 6.54
CA VAL A 591 -26.38 16.59 7.76
C VAL A 591 -26.62 15.12 8.11
N VAL A 592 -25.55 14.39 8.44
CA VAL A 592 -25.59 13.04 9.00
C VAL A 592 -24.91 13.08 10.36
N PHE A 593 -25.56 12.48 11.37
CA PHE A 593 -25.04 12.42 12.73
C PHE A 593 -25.15 11.00 13.29
N ARG A 594 -24.41 10.71 14.37
CA ARG A 594 -24.49 9.45 15.10
C ARG A 594 -25.77 9.40 15.95
N SER A 595 -26.63 8.40 15.72
CA SER A 595 -27.87 8.21 16.49
C SER A 595 -27.68 7.42 17.79
N ASP A 596 -26.55 6.75 17.94
CA ASP A 596 -26.16 5.98 19.13
C ASP A 596 -25.34 6.79 20.14
N SER A 597 -25.28 6.30 21.38
CA SER A 597 -24.40 6.88 22.41
C SER A 597 -22.92 6.63 22.05
N SER A 598 -22.25 7.68 21.62
CA SER A 598 -21.05 7.61 20.79
C SER A 598 -19.92 8.50 21.35
N GLY A 599 -18.77 7.91 21.65
CA GLY A 599 -17.57 8.64 22.04
C GLY A 599 -17.03 9.54 20.91
N THR A 600 -17.14 9.09 19.66
CA THR A 600 -16.87 9.94 18.48
C THR A 600 -17.73 11.21 18.48
N THR A 601 -19.00 11.10 18.92
CA THR A 601 -19.89 12.26 19.06
C THR A 601 -19.42 13.16 20.19
N ASN A 602 -19.05 12.60 21.34
CA ASN A 602 -18.53 13.37 22.45
C ASN A 602 -17.28 14.18 22.06
N ILE A 603 -16.33 13.58 21.34
CA ILE A 603 -15.14 14.29 20.81
C ILE A 603 -15.56 15.40 19.84
N TRP A 604 -16.47 15.10 18.90
CA TRP A 604 -16.97 16.06 17.93
C TRP A 604 -17.62 17.27 18.60
N THR A 605 -18.52 17.02 19.55
CA THR A 605 -19.34 18.07 20.17
C THR A 605 -18.60 18.81 21.27
N ASP A 606 -17.62 18.20 21.94
CA ASP A 606 -16.68 18.91 22.82
C ASP A 606 -15.89 19.98 22.05
N PHE A 607 -15.39 19.64 20.85
CA PHE A 607 -14.77 20.62 19.96
C PHE A 607 -15.74 21.76 19.57
N LEU A 608 -16.99 21.45 19.22
CA LEU A 608 -18.00 22.47 18.89
C LEU A 608 -18.35 23.37 20.10
N CYS A 609 -18.46 22.81 21.31
CA CYS A 609 -18.69 23.57 22.54
C CYS A 609 -17.56 24.57 22.84
N LYS A 610 -16.30 24.16 22.59
CA LYS A 610 -15.10 24.99 22.80
C LYS A 610 -14.98 26.13 21.78
N THR A 611 -15.41 25.89 20.55
CA THR A 611 -15.17 26.80 19.43
C THR A 611 -16.38 27.63 19.00
N SER A 612 -17.58 27.29 19.48
CA SER A 612 -18.81 28.00 19.14
C SER A 612 -19.69 28.25 20.36
N ASP A 613 -19.87 29.52 20.71
CA ASP A 613 -20.74 29.95 21.80
C ASP A 613 -22.23 29.67 21.54
N ALA A 614 -22.65 29.63 20.27
CA ALA A 614 -24.04 29.31 19.90
C ALA A 614 -24.35 27.85 20.21
N TRP A 615 -23.54 26.93 19.66
CA TRP A 615 -23.60 25.49 19.97
C TRP A 615 -23.64 25.21 21.48
N ARG A 616 -22.70 25.80 22.23
CA ARG A 616 -22.60 25.60 23.69
C ARG A 616 -23.84 26.07 24.44
N ARG A 617 -24.48 27.16 24.01
CA ARG A 617 -25.66 27.74 24.68
C ARG A 617 -26.96 27.04 24.31
N GLU A 618 -27.12 26.67 23.04
CA GLU A 618 -28.39 26.19 22.51
C GLU A 618 -28.57 24.68 22.71
N ILE A 619 -27.49 23.90 22.66
CA ILE A 619 -27.60 22.44 22.46
C ILE A 619 -26.61 21.61 23.29
N GLY A 620 -25.44 22.17 23.64
CA GLY A 620 -24.45 21.46 24.45
C GLY A 620 -24.99 21.08 25.84
N ASP A 621 -25.05 19.79 26.14
CA ASP A 621 -25.33 19.30 27.49
C ASP A 621 -24.11 19.54 28.40
N ALA A 622 -24.32 20.12 29.58
CA ALA A 622 -23.23 20.49 30.47
C ALA A 622 -22.43 19.31 31.03
N ALA A 623 -23.01 18.10 31.06
CA ALA A 623 -22.36 16.90 31.60
C ALA A 623 -21.67 16.07 30.51
N THR A 624 -22.27 15.99 29.32
CA THR A 624 -21.84 15.07 28.25
C THR A 624 -21.36 15.77 26.99
N ASN A 625 -21.44 17.11 26.93
CA ASN A 625 -21.20 17.94 25.76
C ASN A 625 -21.98 17.52 24.51
N THR A 626 -22.99 16.66 24.63
CA THR A 626 -23.69 16.02 23.50
C THR A 626 -25.13 16.55 23.39
N PRO A 627 -25.65 16.81 22.17
CA PRO A 627 -27.04 17.20 21.96
C PRO A 627 -28.01 16.12 22.48
N LYS A 628 -29.04 16.53 23.24
CA LYS A 628 -30.19 15.65 23.52
C LYS A 628 -31.07 15.43 22.28
N VAL A 629 -31.16 16.44 21.42
CA VAL A 629 -31.87 16.42 20.14
C VAL A 629 -31.03 17.16 19.10
N TRP A 630 -30.82 16.56 17.93
CA TRP A 630 -30.15 17.21 16.81
C TRP A 630 -31.14 18.14 16.07
N PRO A 631 -30.79 19.41 15.78
CA PRO A 631 -31.69 20.35 15.09
C PRO A 631 -32.04 19.95 13.66
N THR A 632 -31.11 19.28 12.99
CA THR A 632 -31.22 18.90 11.60
C THR A 632 -30.40 17.64 11.32
N GLY A 633 -30.67 17.03 10.16
CA GLY A 633 -29.97 15.87 9.65
C GLY A 633 -30.63 14.55 9.95
N VAL A 634 -29.97 13.48 9.53
CA VAL A 634 -30.41 12.09 9.70
C VAL A 634 -29.43 11.34 10.59
N GLY A 635 -29.97 10.56 11.52
CA GLY A 635 -29.18 9.74 12.43
C GLY A 635 -28.82 8.38 11.83
N ALA A 636 -27.57 7.96 11.99
CA ALA A 636 -27.07 6.62 11.67
C ALA A 636 -26.27 6.02 12.83
N ARG A 637 -26.26 4.70 12.96
CA ARG A 637 -25.62 3.99 14.07
C ARG A 637 -24.17 3.65 13.75
N GLY A 638 -23.23 4.05 14.61
CA GLY A 638 -21.81 3.72 14.43
C GLY A 638 -21.11 4.56 13.34
N ASN A 639 -19.78 4.47 13.27
CA ASN A 639 -18.99 5.20 12.26
C ASN A 639 -19.27 4.68 10.84
N ASP A 640 -19.41 3.37 10.66
CA ASP A 640 -19.63 2.77 9.34
C ASP A 640 -20.94 3.24 8.70
N SER A 641 -22.06 3.21 9.43
CA SER A 641 -23.33 3.64 8.83
C SER A 641 -23.39 5.15 8.56
N VAL A 642 -22.72 5.98 9.38
CA VAL A 642 -22.56 7.41 9.06
C VAL A 642 -21.74 7.59 7.79
N ALA A 643 -20.60 6.90 7.68
CA ALA A 643 -19.74 6.95 6.49
C ALA A 643 -20.49 6.50 5.22
N GLU A 644 -21.21 5.37 5.30
CA GLU A 644 -22.03 4.83 4.21
C GLU A 644 -23.13 5.82 3.78
N GLN A 645 -23.83 6.42 4.74
CA GLN A 645 -24.90 7.36 4.45
C GLN A 645 -24.39 8.64 3.78
N VAL A 646 -23.26 9.17 4.25
CA VAL A 646 -22.59 10.32 3.60
C VAL A 646 -22.11 9.93 2.20
N ASN A 647 -21.49 8.75 2.06
CA ASN A 647 -21.01 8.23 0.76
C ASN A 647 -22.14 8.03 -0.27
N ALA A 648 -23.34 7.67 0.20
CA ALA A 648 -24.52 7.47 -0.63
C ALA A 648 -25.22 8.78 -1.05
N THR A 649 -25.08 9.85 -0.26
CA THR A 649 -25.88 11.07 -0.40
C THR A 649 -25.04 12.24 -0.90
N TYR A 650 -25.30 12.71 -2.11
CA TYR A 650 -24.63 13.92 -2.62
C TYR A 650 -25.03 15.14 -1.78
N GLY A 651 -24.07 16.01 -1.49
CA GLY A 651 -24.26 17.17 -0.62
C GLY A 651 -24.25 16.82 0.87
N ALA A 652 -24.08 15.54 1.24
CA ALA A 652 -24.04 15.17 2.65
C ALA A 652 -22.72 15.52 3.33
N ILE A 653 -22.82 15.81 4.63
CA ILE A 653 -21.70 15.99 5.55
C ILE A 653 -21.98 15.21 6.84
N GLY A 654 -20.97 14.51 7.34
CA GLY A 654 -20.99 13.79 8.60
C GLY A 654 -19.66 13.93 9.34
N TYR A 655 -19.56 13.27 10.49
CA TYR A 655 -18.31 13.12 11.23
C TYR A 655 -18.08 11.66 11.57
N VAL A 656 -16.85 11.18 11.38
CA VAL A 656 -16.44 9.82 11.69
C VAL A 656 -15.01 9.80 12.17
N GLU A 657 -14.60 8.73 12.84
CA GLU A 657 -13.18 8.45 13.05
C GLU A 657 -12.50 8.24 11.67
N LEU A 658 -11.30 8.84 11.50
CA LEU A 658 -10.55 8.93 10.24
C LEU A 658 -10.48 7.60 9.49
N THR A 659 -10.18 6.49 10.18
CA THR A 659 -10.01 5.21 9.51
C THR A 659 -11.28 4.73 8.81
N HIS A 660 -12.48 5.15 9.22
CA HIS A 660 -13.75 4.78 8.58
C HIS A 660 -13.99 5.50 7.25
N THR A 661 -13.17 6.49 6.91
CA THR A 661 -13.16 7.09 5.57
C THR A 661 -12.29 6.30 4.59
N LEU A 662 -11.37 5.46 5.10
CA LEU A 662 -10.44 4.70 4.27
C LEU A 662 -11.19 3.64 3.46
N GLY A 663 -10.90 3.56 2.16
CA GLY A 663 -11.53 2.60 1.25
C GLY A 663 -12.88 3.04 0.68
N GLN A 664 -13.41 4.20 1.08
CA GLN A 664 -14.69 4.73 0.59
C GLN A 664 -14.45 5.74 -0.56
N PRO A 665 -14.71 5.37 -1.84
CA PRO A 665 -14.22 6.12 -3.01
C PRO A 665 -14.83 7.51 -3.21
N LYS A 666 -15.96 7.83 -2.55
CA LYS A 666 -16.63 9.15 -2.69
C LYS A 666 -16.55 10.00 -1.42
N LEU A 667 -16.04 9.45 -0.31
CA LEU A 667 -15.89 10.20 0.94
C LEU A 667 -14.65 11.07 0.87
N SER A 668 -14.88 12.37 1.05
CA SER A 668 -13.83 13.38 1.11
C SER A 668 -13.65 13.82 2.56
N ILE A 669 -12.46 14.29 2.92
CA ILE A 669 -12.12 14.73 4.29
C ILE A 669 -11.89 16.23 4.29
N GLY A 670 -12.49 16.93 5.25
CA GLY A 670 -12.29 18.36 5.47
C GLY A 670 -11.08 18.66 6.36
N HIS A 671 -10.44 19.80 6.14
CA HIS A 671 -9.39 20.32 7.00
C HIS A 671 -10.00 21.27 8.02
N VAL A 672 -9.60 21.19 9.28
CA VAL A 672 -10.22 21.97 10.35
C VAL A 672 -9.26 23.03 10.87
N ARG A 673 -9.75 24.27 10.99
CA ARG A 673 -9.03 25.38 11.59
C ARG A 673 -8.82 25.12 13.07
N ASN A 674 -7.58 25.05 13.50
CA ASN A 674 -7.22 24.93 14.91
C ASN A 674 -7.23 26.30 15.61
N ARG A 675 -6.99 26.29 16.93
CA ARG A 675 -6.96 27.49 17.76
C ARG A 675 -5.91 28.53 17.35
N ALA A 676 -4.83 28.09 16.70
CA ALA A 676 -3.80 28.97 16.14
C ALA A 676 -4.22 29.62 14.81
N GLY A 677 -5.43 29.35 14.31
CA GLY A 677 -5.95 29.90 13.07
C GLY A 677 -5.51 29.13 11.80
N VAL A 678 -4.84 27.98 11.95
CA VAL A 678 -4.31 27.20 10.83
C VAL A 678 -5.24 26.04 10.50
N HIS A 679 -5.52 25.82 9.22
CA HIS A 679 -6.27 24.64 8.76
C HIS A 679 -5.36 23.42 8.74
N VAL A 680 -5.61 22.46 9.62
CA VAL A 680 -4.77 21.28 9.81
C VAL A 680 -5.47 20.05 9.24
N GLN A 681 -4.68 19.19 8.58
CA GLN A 681 -5.14 17.89 8.09
C GLN A 681 -5.09 16.84 9.20
N PRO A 682 -6.03 15.88 9.25
CA PRO A 682 -6.02 14.79 10.22
C PRO A 682 -4.97 13.74 9.84
N THR A 683 -3.72 13.98 10.23
CA THR A 683 -2.59 13.08 10.04
C THR A 683 -2.11 12.50 11.36
N LEU A 684 -1.42 11.37 11.32
CA LEU A 684 -0.78 10.76 12.50
C LEU A 684 0.06 11.79 13.27
N ASN A 685 0.89 12.56 12.56
CA ASN A 685 1.75 13.59 13.16
C ASN A 685 0.95 14.70 13.84
N SER A 686 -0.15 15.15 13.22
CA SER A 686 -1.00 16.20 13.80
C SER A 686 -1.80 15.74 15.03
N VAL A 687 -2.14 14.45 15.11
CA VAL A 687 -2.79 13.85 16.28
C VAL A 687 -1.77 13.60 17.40
N ARG A 688 -0.57 13.10 17.07
CA ARG A 688 0.56 12.99 18.02
C ARG A 688 0.92 14.35 18.61
N ALA A 689 0.94 15.40 17.78
CA ALA A 689 1.18 16.75 18.25
C ALA A 689 0.10 17.22 19.24
N ALA A 690 -1.17 16.83 19.03
CA ALA A 690 -2.26 17.16 19.96
C ALA A 690 -2.06 16.46 21.32
N ALA A 691 -1.72 15.17 21.32
CA ALA A 691 -1.40 14.42 22.54
C ALA A 691 -0.16 14.98 23.27
N ALA A 692 0.90 15.33 22.52
CA ALA A 692 2.12 15.91 23.06
C ALA A 692 1.93 17.33 23.61
N ALA A 693 0.99 18.11 23.07
CA ALA A 693 0.66 19.43 23.62
C ALA A 693 -0.05 19.29 24.98
N GLU A 694 -0.88 18.26 25.16
CA GLU A 694 -1.55 18.00 26.43
C GLU A 694 -0.58 17.49 27.51
N LEU A 695 0.41 16.68 27.13
CA LEU A 695 1.52 16.22 27.99
C LEU A 695 2.20 17.36 28.75
N GLN A 696 2.39 18.52 28.12
CA GLN A 696 3.05 19.68 28.72
C GLN A 696 2.27 20.27 29.91
N ARG A 697 0.99 19.90 30.07
CA ARG A 697 0.13 20.34 31.17
C ARG A 697 0.13 19.37 32.37
N GLN A 698 0.93 18.29 32.30
CA GLN A 698 0.92 17.11 33.19
C GLN A 698 -0.37 16.30 33.09
N PHE A 699 -0.27 15.02 32.71
CA PHE A 699 -1.44 14.15 32.65
C PHE A 699 -2.10 13.98 34.03
N PRO A 700 -3.44 14.00 34.09
CA PRO A 700 -4.14 13.75 35.33
C PRO A 700 -3.92 12.29 35.76
N LYS A 701 -3.85 12.06 37.08
CA LYS A 701 -3.55 10.73 37.65
C LYS A 701 -4.59 9.65 37.34
N ASP A 702 -5.79 10.08 36.97
CA ASP A 702 -6.91 9.21 36.57
C ASP A 702 -7.02 9.09 35.03
N PHE A 703 -6.06 9.63 34.29
CA PHE A 703 -5.95 9.57 32.83
C PHE A 703 -7.14 10.16 32.05
N ARG A 704 -8.02 10.95 32.66
CA ARG A 704 -9.17 11.57 31.99
C ARG A 704 -8.82 12.96 31.45
N PHE A 705 -8.63 13.08 30.13
CA PHE A 705 -8.25 14.34 29.45
C PHE A 705 -8.87 14.45 28.06
N ASN A 706 -8.93 15.66 27.49
CA ASN A 706 -9.44 15.93 26.14
C ASN A 706 -8.35 16.51 25.24
N LEU A 707 -8.26 16.02 23.99
CA LEU A 707 -7.27 16.48 23.00
C LEU A 707 -7.84 17.50 21.99
N THR A 708 -9.08 17.90 22.17
CA THR A 708 -9.82 18.81 21.30
C THR A 708 -9.46 20.28 21.56
N ASP A 709 -9.30 21.04 20.47
CA ASP A 709 -8.97 22.47 20.43
C ASP A 709 -7.69 22.86 21.21
N GLY A 710 -6.65 22.02 21.10
CA GLY A 710 -5.33 22.29 21.67
C GLY A 710 -4.71 23.60 21.16
N PRO A 711 -3.88 24.28 21.98
CA PRO A 711 -3.34 25.61 21.66
C PRO A 711 -2.17 25.62 20.67
N ALA A 712 -1.58 24.46 20.35
CA ALA A 712 -0.36 24.38 19.54
C ALA A 712 -0.65 24.39 18.02
N ALA A 713 0.16 25.13 17.25
CA ALA A 713 -0.12 25.40 15.84
C ALA A 713 -0.14 24.16 14.92
N GLY A 714 0.54 23.08 15.30
CA GLY A 714 0.60 21.82 14.53
C GLY A 714 -0.46 20.78 14.88
N THR A 715 -1.38 21.08 15.80
CA THR A 715 -2.33 20.09 16.31
C THR A 715 -3.60 20.03 15.48
N TYR A 716 -4.05 18.82 15.15
CA TYR A 716 -5.39 18.64 14.59
C TYR A 716 -6.43 18.84 15.71
N PRO A 717 -7.44 19.71 15.52
CA PRO A 717 -8.23 20.21 16.64
C PRO A 717 -9.39 19.30 17.08
N ILE A 718 -9.67 18.21 16.35
CA ILE A 718 -10.71 17.22 16.69
C ILE A 718 -10.06 15.85 16.93
N ALA A 719 -8.97 15.84 17.70
CA ALA A 719 -8.30 14.63 18.15
C ALA A 719 -9.00 14.06 19.40
N GLY A 720 -8.97 12.74 19.57
CA GLY A 720 -9.54 12.05 20.71
C GLY A 720 -8.69 10.87 21.18
N THR A 721 -9.03 10.35 22.36
CA THR A 721 -8.39 9.20 23.00
C THR A 721 -9.45 8.12 23.21
N THR A 722 -9.09 6.87 22.97
CA THR A 722 -9.90 5.74 23.46
C THR A 722 -9.28 5.20 24.75
N TRP A 723 -10.10 5.02 25.78
CA TRP A 723 -9.74 4.38 27.04
C TRP A 723 -10.34 2.98 27.14
N ALA A 724 -9.60 2.03 27.71
CA ALA A 724 -10.19 0.89 28.38
C ALA A 724 -10.70 1.31 29.76
N VAL A 725 -11.87 0.82 30.15
CA VAL A 725 -12.46 1.02 31.48
C VAL A 725 -12.87 -0.33 32.04
N PHE A 726 -12.45 -0.61 33.27
CA PHE A 726 -12.70 -1.88 33.94
C PHE A 726 -12.73 -1.71 35.46
N ASP A 727 -13.31 -2.69 36.15
CA ASP A 727 -13.29 -2.78 37.60
C ASP A 727 -11.95 -3.37 38.06
N ALA A 728 -11.06 -2.55 38.63
CA ALA A 728 -9.80 -3.02 39.19
C ALA A 728 -9.99 -3.92 40.43
N ALA A 729 -11.18 -3.92 41.04
CA ALA A 729 -11.56 -4.84 42.11
C ALA A 729 -12.34 -6.06 41.57
N HIS A 730 -12.14 -6.43 40.30
CA HIS A 730 -12.82 -7.56 39.68
C HIS A 730 -12.73 -8.82 40.55
N PRO A 731 -13.87 -9.52 40.83
CA PRO A 731 -13.90 -10.63 41.77
C PRO A 731 -13.17 -11.87 41.26
N ASP A 732 -13.06 -12.02 39.95
CA ASP A 732 -12.26 -13.06 39.30
C ASP A 732 -10.82 -12.57 39.11
N ALA A 733 -9.90 -13.11 39.90
CA ALA A 733 -8.49 -12.73 39.92
C ALA A 733 -7.71 -13.16 38.67
N GLU A 734 -8.08 -14.28 38.04
CA GLU A 734 -7.41 -14.76 36.81
C GLU A 734 -7.85 -13.93 35.61
N LYS A 735 -9.14 -13.57 35.52
CA LYS A 735 -9.62 -12.58 34.55
C LYS A 735 -8.99 -11.21 34.75
N ARG A 736 -8.90 -10.75 36.00
CA ARG A 736 -8.24 -9.49 36.35
C ARG A 736 -6.80 -9.47 35.84
N LYS A 737 -6.04 -10.52 36.13
CA LYS A 737 -4.65 -10.67 35.67
C LYS A 737 -4.55 -10.70 34.15
N SER A 738 -5.37 -11.51 33.48
CA SER A 738 -5.37 -11.63 32.02
C SER A 738 -5.71 -10.30 31.34
N LEU A 739 -6.66 -9.54 31.90
CA LEU A 739 -6.99 -8.20 31.41
C LEU A 739 -5.82 -7.22 31.58
N LEU A 740 -5.16 -7.22 32.73
CA LEU A 740 -4.00 -6.36 32.96
C LEU A 740 -2.85 -6.70 31.99
N ASP A 741 -2.61 -7.98 31.72
CA ASP A 741 -1.60 -8.43 30.76
C ASP A 741 -1.95 -8.03 29.31
N PHE A 742 -3.23 -8.12 28.94
CA PHE A 742 -3.71 -7.65 27.65
C PHE A 742 -3.53 -6.13 27.51
N LEU A 743 -3.90 -5.34 28.52
CA LEU A 743 -3.76 -3.89 28.50
C LEU A 743 -2.29 -3.45 28.48
N ASP A 744 -1.43 -4.15 29.23
CA ASP A 744 0.02 -3.93 29.22
C ASP A 744 0.59 -4.19 27.81
N TRP A 745 0.20 -5.31 27.17
CA TRP A 745 0.59 -5.58 25.79
C TRP A 745 0.06 -4.54 24.81
N VAL A 746 -1.22 -4.15 24.88
CA VAL A 746 -1.84 -3.15 24.00
C VAL A 746 -1.12 -1.81 24.08
N THR A 747 -0.76 -1.38 25.30
CA THR A 747 -0.11 -0.10 25.55
C THR A 747 1.40 -0.08 25.26
N HIS A 748 1.98 -1.24 24.95
CA HIS A 748 3.37 -1.40 24.52
C HIS A 748 3.46 -2.03 23.13
N ALA A 749 3.57 -3.37 23.05
CA ALA A 749 3.75 -4.10 21.79
C ALA A 749 2.61 -3.88 20.78
N GLY A 750 1.40 -3.60 21.26
CA GLY A 750 0.23 -3.27 20.45
C GLY A 750 0.27 -1.87 19.81
N GLN A 751 1.12 -0.94 20.27
CA GLN A 751 1.15 0.42 19.73
C GLN A 751 1.70 0.49 18.30
N ALA A 752 2.74 -0.30 18.00
CA ALA A 752 3.34 -0.36 16.68
C ALA A 752 2.32 -0.80 15.60
N PRO A 753 1.61 -1.93 15.73
CA PRO A 753 0.60 -2.34 14.76
C PRO A 753 -0.55 -1.34 14.61
N ALA A 754 -0.99 -0.68 15.70
CA ALA A 754 -2.06 0.33 15.65
C ALA A 754 -1.64 1.59 14.86
N THR A 755 -0.35 1.96 14.91
CA THR A 755 0.19 3.09 14.15
C THR A 755 0.07 2.89 12.64
N LEU A 756 0.14 1.63 12.18
CA LEU A 756 0.05 1.28 10.76
C LEU A 756 -1.35 1.42 10.18
N ILE A 757 -2.35 1.51 11.04
CA ILE A 757 -3.75 1.75 10.67
C ILE A 757 -4.24 3.12 11.18
N TYR A 758 -3.33 4.09 11.24
CA TYR A 758 -3.60 5.52 11.48
C TYR A 758 -4.03 5.92 12.90
N TYR A 759 -3.85 5.07 13.91
CA TYR A 759 -3.94 5.51 15.31
C TYR A 759 -2.60 6.07 15.79
N ALA A 760 -2.62 7.25 16.38
CA ALA A 760 -1.43 7.83 16.98
C ALA A 760 -1.03 7.05 18.25
N PRO A 761 0.23 6.62 18.34
CA PRO A 761 0.71 5.89 19.50
C PRO A 761 0.68 6.79 20.73
N LEU A 762 0.53 6.15 21.90
CA LEU A 762 0.67 6.82 23.19
C LEU A 762 2.06 7.46 23.31
N PRO A 763 2.17 8.68 23.85
CA PRO A 763 3.46 9.24 24.20
C PRO A 763 4.21 8.36 25.22
N GLU A 764 5.53 8.32 25.14
CA GLU A 764 6.37 7.46 25.98
C GLU A 764 6.15 7.74 27.47
N GLU A 765 6.02 9.00 27.86
CA GLU A 765 5.77 9.38 29.25
C GLU A 765 4.41 8.89 29.74
N LEU A 766 3.40 8.84 28.86
CA LEU A 766 2.08 8.30 29.19
C LEU A 766 2.12 6.78 29.32
N ALA A 767 2.81 6.10 28.41
CA ALA A 767 3.00 4.64 28.46
C ALA A 767 3.67 4.21 29.77
N LEU A 768 4.71 4.92 30.21
CA LEU A 768 5.38 4.66 31.50
C LEU A 768 4.45 4.87 32.72
N LEU A 769 3.58 5.89 32.68
CA LEU A 769 2.59 6.12 33.74
C LEU A 769 1.53 5.02 33.77
N ILE A 770 1.12 4.53 32.60
CA ILE A 770 0.19 3.41 32.47
C ILE A 770 0.83 2.14 33.02
N GLU A 771 2.06 1.82 32.60
CA GLU A 771 2.82 0.66 33.07
C GLU A 771 2.92 0.66 34.61
N ALA A 772 3.32 1.79 35.20
CA ALA A 772 3.40 1.94 36.64
C ALA A 772 2.02 1.77 37.33
N THR A 773 0.93 2.16 36.68
CA THR A 773 -0.42 1.96 37.20
C THR A 773 -0.84 0.50 37.14
N LEU A 774 -0.64 -0.17 36.01
CA LEU A 774 -0.94 -1.60 35.83
C LEU A 774 -0.13 -2.46 36.81
N GLN A 775 1.15 -2.14 37.02
CA GLN A 775 1.99 -2.83 38.01
C GLN A 775 1.46 -2.69 39.44
N ARG A 776 0.95 -1.51 39.84
CA ARG A 776 0.32 -1.33 41.17
C ARG A 776 -0.95 -2.17 41.30
N LEU A 777 -1.75 -2.24 40.25
CA LEU A 777 -2.97 -3.05 40.24
C LEU A 777 -2.70 -4.56 40.32
N ARG A 778 -1.54 -5.02 39.82
CA ARG A 778 -1.10 -6.43 39.98
C ARG A 778 -0.76 -6.80 41.43
N ILE A 779 -0.34 -5.82 42.26
CA ILE A 779 0.12 -6.03 43.64
C ILE A 779 -0.99 -5.74 44.66
N ALA A 780 -2.01 -4.97 44.26
CA ALA A 780 -3.17 -4.69 45.10
C ALA A 780 -3.96 -5.99 45.38
N PRO A 781 -4.27 -6.30 46.66
CA PRO A 781 -5.01 -7.52 47.03
C PRO A 781 -6.39 -7.58 46.36
#